data_AF-A0A6L9YPZ9-F1
#
_entry.id   AF-A0A6L9YPZ9-F1
#
_cell.length_a   1.000
_cell.length_b   1.000
_cell.length_c   1.000
_cell.angle_alpha   90.00
_cell.angle_beta   90.00
_cell.angle_gamma   90.00
#
_symmetry.space_group_name_H-M   'P 1'
#
loop_
_entity.id
_entity.type
_entity.pdbx_description
1 polymer ?
#
loop_
_entity_poly.entity_id
_entity_poly.type
_entity_poly.pdbx_seq_one_letter_code
_entity_poly.pdbx_strand_id
1 'polypeptide(L)'
;MQAPKIDQRSYKDIVAYTEACAKAFTEWRPLADNKPDGGRSLIRIFGHLATIVGDRLNQVPDKNFLAFLDLIGTSIGPPQPARVPLTFYLATGSTEALVPAQTEVAAPPTEGEEEEVIFETERDLVLTNVQLQAVFVREPEQDRYSDRTQQGTGQDDAAFLTFAGDQPIEHSLYLACDHLLTLPESKTLTLTIDSPNAVGLAAVPITWSYWNGEVWKPILGIIEGLEVEIGYGEVIVQPGKAIDYQGREINLAQKQSVDLSSNTNQTRLVVISYSESEPVLELIAETDTSKPANTHIRLARLDIDDQNQISKSFPSLTNSGNSQWQVSIENLPVPSQDSINGINAAWLKAQLTNTPLPPPQSLPAINHISASVEINGSDIALDLCFFDTDELDLSKDFYPFGEEPGFNDTFYLASQEVLSKPGAEVTVNLVLSSDAPPVNTTGGVEVRWEAWNGSTWEVVKHNTSGLSAANFTIGGAFTFTLPDQMEPQPVNGESNYWLRARIITGNYGTEEATAEETSTTLQPSRAASTTLTQAVSSGANTLQVSSASGFQPNDSILIGAQTSQPEYAQISSISSNTLTLTNTIYSDHASGATVELFEQEVSSGINTIKVDSVRGFLPSDRIRIDPGTNKQEDLEIASINFNENTLTLTSNLTQSHPVETSVVLLPASALAPPVVKSLKLSYSYNSGDSPLSACLTYNDFTYIDCTTQANQDGSPFEAFTPTQDLRPTLYLGFDAPFANRSTTIYAQVEPPAPEELATSPTITQPAVIAAEYSSPEYPSLDRWVRLGVEADETAAMSQPGLVRFIGPTDLTKQSEFGKDLYWLRIRWQGGDFRVPPRLRRLLLNTTWATQATTIENEILGSSNGNPDQTFSTLQFPVLEGQQLEVREEEETDLQEEVWVVWQEVSDFYGSGPEDRHYVLNHLTGEVSFGNNQQGRIPPLGSNNIRMVYYRTGGGKQGNKPAETITELKTTVPYVDSVTNLEAASGGSNQESLEWVKEQGPKTLRHRYKAVTAEDIEDLVYQASTDVARAWAITPKFNPKDLQWLPNYYLPLEQSGTITVSLWSQGNDPPTTYQLQVKINGPGQTIAYEEKIFTSDQAGDRELSYPVTPSQFSLGTEWYVTMVNLGDVNVSGDVTIEYPDGSLTGNFNLPPKTTSDHADNSPYLDRDDVGQVELIILPDSSARQPNPSLGLLDLVEEYILARCAPTLDLRVTGFQGYVF
;
A
#
# COMPACT_ATOMS: atom_id res chain seq x y z
N MET A 1 0.82 67.85 3.57
CA MET A 1 1.25 69.26 3.29
C MET A 1 0.54 70.15 4.33
N GLN A 2 1.23 70.97 5.13
CA GLN A 2 0.56 71.77 6.19
C GLN A 2 -0.26 72.91 5.57
N ALA A 3 -1.46 73.15 6.09
CA ALA A 3 -2.32 74.23 5.62
C ALA A 3 -1.63 75.60 5.84
N PRO A 4 -1.75 76.53 4.89
CA PRO A 4 -1.15 77.86 5.02
C PRO A 4 -1.83 78.64 6.14
N LYS A 5 -1.02 79.25 7.03
CA LYS A 5 -1.54 80.15 8.07
C LYS A 5 -2.18 81.38 7.44
N ILE A 6 -3.45 81.64 7.77
CA ILE A 6 -4.20 82.84 7.39
C ILE A 6 -3.60 84.09 8.04
N ASP A 7 -3.21 84.01 9.32
CA ASP A 7 -2.47 85.06 10.03
C ASP A 7 -1.08 84.56 10.39
N GLN A 8 -0.06 85.20 9.80
CA GLN A 8 1.35 84.85 10.02
C GLN A 8 1.98 85.60 11.21
N ARG A 9 1.27 86.55 11.82
CA ARG A 9 1.82 87.38 12.88
C ARG A 9 1.97 86.59 14.17
N SER A 10 3.17 86.58 14.74
CA SER A 10 3.39 86.04 16.08
C SER A 10 2.90 87.00 17.16
N TYR A 11 2.75 86.52 18.39
CA TYR A 11 2.51 87.36 19.56
C TYR A 11 3.44 88.58 19.64
N LYS A 12 4.73 88.39 19.33
CA LYS A 12 5.72 89.48 19.34
C LYS A 12 5.46 90.52 18.26
N ASP A 13 5.04 90.08 17.07
CA ASP A 13 4.72 90.97 15.95
C ASP A 13 3.47 91.79 16.24
N ILE A 14 2.44 91.17 16.82
CA ILE A 14 1.21 91.83 17.23
C ILE A 14 1.53 92.88 18.31
N VAL A 15 2.25 92.51 19.37
CA VAL A 15 2.64 93.44 20.44
C VAL A 15 3.47 94.60 19.90
N ALA A 16 4.45 94.34 19.03
CA ALA A 16 5.30 95.38 18.46
C ALA A 16 4.52 96.33 17.54
N TYR A 17 3.63 95.79 16.71
CA TYR A 17 2.76 96.59 15.83
C TYR A 17 1.78 97.44 16.63
N THR A 18 1.11 96.85 17.63
CA THR A 18 0.17 97.58 18.49
C THR A 18 0.90 98.65 19.33
N GLU A 19 2.11 98.39 19.82
CA GLU A 19 2.94 99.40 20.50
C GLU A 19 3.35 100.53 19.54
N ALA A 20 3.68 100.23 18.27
CA ALA A 20 3.98 101.23 17.26
C ALA A 20 2.74 102.09 16.92
N CYS A 21 1.58 101.48 16.74
CA CYS A 21 0.32 102.18 16.51
C CYS A 21 -0.08 103.06 17.70
N ALA A 22 0.03 102.54 18.93
CA ALA A 22 -0.27 103.31 20.14
C ALA A 22 0.63 104.56 20.24
N LYS A 23 1.93 104.46 19.92
CA LYS A 23 2.85 105.61 19.87
C LYS A 23 2.47 106.63 18.79
N ALA A 24 2.00 106.16 17.63
CA ALA A 24 1.71 107.00 16.47
C ALA A 24 0.36 107.74 16.59
N PHE A 25 -0.66 107.07 17.11
CA PHE A 25 -2.05 107.56 17.09
C PHE A 25 -2.57 108.03 18.46
N THR A 26 -1.76 107.93 19.51
CA THR A 26 -2.13 108.38 20.86
C THR A 26 -1.00 109.19 21.51
N GLU A 27 -1.33 109.86 22.62
CA GLU A 27 -0.34 110.57 23.45
C GLU A 27 0.49 109.62 24.34
N TRP A 28 0.14 108.34 24.43
CA TRP A 28 0.85 107.39 25.28
C TRP A 28 2.30 107.19 24.81
N ARG A 29 3.24 107.19 25.76
CA ARG A 29 4.67 106.94 25.53
C ARG A 29 5.16 105.92 26.57
N PRO A 30 5.83 104.84 26.15
CA PRO A 30 6.27 103.82 27.09
C PRO A 30 7.35 104.36 28.01
N LEU A 31 7.31 103.94 29.27
CA LEU A 31 8.36 104.25 30.24
C LEU A 31 9.69 103.56 29.84
N ALA A 32 10.81 104.26 30.08
CA ALA A 32 12.15 103.72 29.87
C ALA A 32 12.45 102.54 30.82
N ASP A 33 13.32 101.62 30.39
CA ASP A 33 13.84 100.47 31.15
C ASP A 33 12.79 99.52 31.73
N ASN A 34 11.91 98.98 30.87
CA ASN A 34 11.05 97.83 31.18
C ASN A 34 10.19 97.96 32.46
N LYS A 35 10.00 99.18 32.96
CA LYS A 35 9.21 99.46 34.16
C LYS A 35 7.73 99.14 33.90
N PRO A 36 6.97 98.70 34.93
CA PRO A 36 5.56 98.37 34.77
C PRO A 36 4.78 99.57 34.25
N ASP A 37 4.17 99.40 33.09
CA ASP A 37 3.37 100.41 32.40
C ASP A 37 2.04 99.75 32.04
N GLY A 38 0.94 100.36 32.51
CA GLY A 38 -0.40 99.86 32.26
C GLY A 38 -0.71 99.76 30.76
N GLY A 39 -0.19 100.68 29.95
CA GLY A 39 -0.34 100.64 28.50
C GLY A 39 0.35 99.44 27.87
N ARG A 40 1.61 99.14 28.24
CA ARG A 40 2.32 97.93 27.79
C ARG A 40 1.64 96.65 28.26
N SER A 41 1.10 96.64 29.47
CA SER A 41 0.41 95.47 30.03
C SER A 41 -0.87 95.18 29.25
N LEU A 42 -1.67 96.22 28.95
CA LEU A 42 -2.85 96.10 28.08
C LEU A 42 -2.50 95.67 26.66
N ILE A 43 -1.42 96.20 26.08
CA ILE A 43 -0.94 95.78 24.76
C ILE A 43 -0.52 94.31 24.75
N ARG A 44 0.14 93.84 25.82
CA ARG A 44 0.53 92.43 25.97
C ARG A 44 -0.68 91.51 26.16
N ILE A 45 -1.68 91.94 26.94
CA ILE A 45 -2.95 91.21 27.11
C ILE A 45 -3.69 91.15 25.78
N PHE A 46 -3.83 92.28 25.08
CA PHE A 46 -4.40 92.34 23.74
C PHE A 46 -3.64 91.44 22.78
N GLY A 47 -2.30 91.49 22.79
CA GLY A 47 -1.47 90.61 21.98
C GLY A 47 -1.76 89.14 22.23
N HIS A 48 -1.96 88.74 23.48
CA HIS A 48 -2.28 87.36 23.84
C HIS A 48 -3.68 86.95 23.36
N LEU A 49 -4.69 87.79 23.59
CA LEU A 49 -6.06 87.57 23.11
C LEU A 49 -6.11 87.51 21.58
N ALA A 50 -5.40 88.40 20.89
CA ALA A 50 -5.31 88.43 19.44
C ALA A 50 -4.57 87.21 18.88
N THR A 51 -3.53 86.71 19.56
CA THR A 51 -2.87 85.45 19.17
C THR A 51 -3.82 84.26 19.29
N ILE A 52 -4.62 84.14 20.35
CA ILE A 52 -5.63 83.07 20.48
C ILE A 52 -6.63 83.10 19.31
N VAL A 53 -7.09 84.30 18.94
CA VAL A 53 -7.99 84.47 17.79
C VAL A 53 -7.27 84.12 16.48
N GLY A 54 -6.02 84.54 16.29
CA GLY A 54 -5.19 84.21 15.13
C GLY A 54 -4.92 82.71 15.01
N ASP A 55 -4.67 82.02 16.12
CA ASP A 55 -4.45 80.57 16.16
C ASP A 55 -5.73 79.82 15.78
N ARG A 56 -6.90 80.24 16.29
CA ARG A 56 -8.20 79.69 15.87
C ARG A 56 -8.48 79.96 14.39
N LEU A 57 -8.18 81.16 13.91
CA LEU A 57 -8.33 81.51 12.49
C LEU A 57 -7.42 80.64 11.61
N ASN A 58 -6.21 80.32 12.07
CA ASN A 58 -5.28 79.45 11.38
C ASN A 58 -5.72 77.97 11.34
N GLN A 59 -6.69 77.55 12.16
CA GLN A 59 -7.31 76.22 12.09
C GLN A 59 -8.49 76.15 11.12
N VAL A 60 -9.01 77.31 10.65
CA VAL A 60 -10.15 77.36 9.72
C VAL A 60 -9.89 76.64 8.39
N PRO A 61 -8.69 76.73 7.76
CA PRO A 61 -8.41 75.96 6.55
C PRO A 61 -8.56 74.44 6.73
N ASP A 62 -8.09 73.89 7.85
CA ASP A 62 -8.21 72.46 8.15
C ASP A 62 -9.68 72.08 8.37
N LYS A 63 -10.44 72.91 9.10
CA LYS A 63 -11.89 72.71 9.29
C LYS A 63 -12.67 72.78 7.98
N ASN A 64 -12.34 73.73 7.10
CA ASN A 64 -12.97 73.86 5.79
C ASN A 64 -12.59 72.71 4.85
N PHE A 65 -11.38 72.17 4.99
CA PHE A 65 -10.93 71.02 4.23
C PHE A 65 -11.68 69.76 4.65
N LEU A 66 -11.87 69.52 5.96
CA LEU A 66 -12.75 68.46 6.46
C LEU A 66 -14.19 68.60 5.97
N ALA A 67 -14.78 69.79 6.08
CA ALA A 67 -16.12 70.05 5.56
C ALA A 67 -16.22 69.86 4.03
N PHE A 68 -15.13 70.10 3.30
CA PHE A 68 -15.04 69.79 1.87
C PHE A 68 -14.95 68.28 1.61
N LEU A 69 -14.18 67.53 2.41
CA LEU A 69 -14.09 66.08 2.35
C LEU A 69 -15.46 65.43 2.66
N ASP A 70 -16.18 65.92 3.66
CA ASP A 70 -17.54 65.46 3.98
C ASP A 70 -18.50 65.78 2.82
N LEU A 71 -18.43 66.99 2.24
CA LEU A 71 -19.25 67.40 1.09
C LEU A 71 -19.05 66.49 -0.14
N ILE A 72 -17.85 65.94 -0.33
CA ILE A 72 -17.57 65.00 -1.43
C ILE A 72 -17.80 63.52 -1.03
N GLY A 73 -18.33 63.27 0.17
CA GLY A 73 -18.70 61.95 0.65
C GLY A 73 -17.55 61.11 1.20
N THR A 74 -16.52 61.74 1.76
CA THR A 74 -15.40 61.09 2.45
C THR A 74 -15.36 61.55 3.92
N SER A 75 -15.83 60.70 4.83
CA SER A 75 -15.75 60.89 6.28
C SER A 75 -14.60 60.08 6.89
N ILE A 76 -14.18 60.43 8.11
CA ILE A 76 -13.19 59.65 8.87
C ILE A 76 -13.88 58.40 9.41
N GLY A 77 -13.43 57.20 9.01
CA GLY A 77 -13.95 55.94 9.55
C GLY A 77 -13.71 55.80 11.07
N PRO A 78 -14.70 55.32 11.85
CA PRO A 78 -14.54 55.10 13.28
C PRO A 78 -13.53 53.97 13.57
N PRO A 79 -13.01 53.85 14.81
CA PRO A 79 -12.21 52.70 15.19
C PRO A 79 -13.03 51.41 15.07
N GLN A 80 -12.41 50.33 14.56
CA GLN A 80 -13.04 49.02 14.46
C GLN A 80 -12.60 48.10 15.60
N PRO A 81 -13.51 47.28 16.15
CA PRO A 81 -13.19 46.33 17.19
C PRO A 81 -12.59 45.04 16.64
N ALA A 82 -11.62 44.49 17.37
CA ALA A 82 -11.13 43.15 17.12
C ALA A 82 -12.21 42.11 17.47
N ARG A 83 -12.18 40.96 16.80
CA ARG A 83 -13.08 39.83 17.02
C ARG A 83 -12.27 38.55 17.21
N VAL A 84 -12.76 37.64 18.03
CA VAL A 84 -12.03 36.42 18.42
C VAL A 84 -12.98 35.29 18.85
N PRO A 85 -12.66 34.02 18.56
CA PRO A 85 -13.39 32.88 19.12
C PRO A 85 -12.90 32.59 20.55
N LEU A 86 -13.82 32.59 21.52
CA LEU A 86 -13.54 32.25 22.92
C LEU A 86 -14.10 30.89 23.28
N THR A 87 -13.25 30.04 23.86
CA THR A 87 -13.59 28.70 24.33
C THR A 87 -13.73 28.70 25.84
N PHE A 88 -14.87 28.22 26.33
CA PHE A 88 -15.20 28.15 27.75
C PHE A 88 -15.12 26.73 28.27
N TYR A 89 -14.61 26.57 29.49
CA TYR A 89 -14.48 25.27 30.15
C TYR A 89 -15.40 25.20 31.36
N LEU A 90 -16.10 24.07 31.51
CA LEU A 90 -16.99 23.80 32.64
C LEU A 90 -16.20 23.53 33.92
N ALA A 91 -16.72 24.00 35.05
CA ALA A 91 -16.22 23.64 36.38
C ALA A 91 -16.36 22.14 36.63
N THR A 92 -15.36 21.55 37.29
CA THR A 92 -15.31 20.11 37.56
C THR A 92 -16.61 19.60 38.20
N GLY A 93 -17.24 18.59 37.59
CA GLY A 93 -18.50 17.99 38.04
C GLY A 93 -19.77 18.66 37.50
N SER A 94 -19.64 19.78 36.78
CA SER A 94 -20.74 20.42 36.07
C SER A 94 -21.00 19.71 34.74
N THR A 95 -22.28 19.56 34.37
CA THR A 95 -22.68 18.95 33.10
C THR A 95 -23.06 19.98 32.04
N GLU A 96 -23.53 21.16 32.46
CA GLU A 96 -23.97 22.24 31.58
C GLU A 96 -23.80 23.61 32.26
N ALA A 97 -23.68 24.66 31.44
CA ALA A 97 -23.73 26.06 31.85
C ALA A 97 -24.27 26.93 30.71
N LEU A 98 -24.79 28.11 31.03
CA LEU A 98 -25.20 29.12 30.04
C LEU A 98 -24.28 30.33 30.18
N VAL A 99 -23.57 30.67 29.12
CA VAL A 99 -22.82 31.92 28.96
C VAL A 99 -23.71 32.88 28.17
N PRO A 100 -24.29 33.92 28.78
CA PRO A 100 -25.12 34.89 28.06
C PRO A 100 -24.30 35.68 27.03
N ALA A 101 -24.97 36.27 26.03
CA ALA A 101 -24.42 37.36 25.24
C ALA A 101 -23.99 38.51 26.17
N GLN A 102 -23.01 39.31 25.73
CA GLN A 102 -22.40 40.39 26.49
C GLN A 102 -21.72 39.94 27.80
N THR A 103 -21.33 38.67 27.88
CA THR A 103 -20.44 38.21 28.96
C THR A 103 -19.07 38.86 28.76
N GLU A 104 -18.65 39.65 29.74
CA GLU A 104 -17.38 40.36 29.71
C GLU A 104 -16.21 39.45 30.11
N VAL A 105 -15.16 39.49 29.29
CA VAL A 105 -13.93 38.71 29.41
C VAL A 105 -12.76 39.59 29.01
N ALA A 106 -11.63 39.49 29.71
CA ALA A 106 -10.52 40.42 29.52
C ALA A 106 -9.19 39.71 29.22
N ALA A 107 -8.37 40.41 28.43
CA ALA A 107 -6.94 40.19 28.39
C ALA A 107 -6.25 41.15 29.38
N PRO A 108 -5.47 40.64 30.34
CA PRO A 108 -4.72 41.48 31.26
C PRO A 108 -3.68 42.32 30.50
N PRO A 109 -3.26 43.48 31.05
CA PRO A 109 -2.31 44.37 30.40
C PRO A 109 -0.96 43.67 30.15
N THR A 110 -0.44 43.78 28.93
CA THR A 110 0.91 43.30 28.58
C THR A 110 1.97 44.39 28.82
N GLU A 111 3.26 44.07 28.68
CA GLU A 111 4.36 45.02 28.96
C GLU A 111 4.28 46.25 28.02
N GLY A 112 3.90 47.41 28.58
CA GLY A 112 3.69 48.66 27.85
C GLY A 112 2.23 49.11 27.75
N GLU A 113 1.27 48.29 28.18
CA GLU A 113 -0.15 48.64 28.27
C GLU A 113 -0.51 49.02 29.72
N GLU A 114 -1.37 50.03 29.89
CA GLU A 114 -1.79 50.51 31.21
C GLU A 114 -3.14 49.92 31.66
N GLU A 115 -3.99 49.53 30.71
CA GLU A 115 -5.34 49.05 30.94
C GLU A 115 -5.58 47.67 30.35
N GLU A 116 -6.51 46.93 30.95
CA GLU A 116 -6.97 45.65 30.44
C GLU A 116 -7.88 45.85 29.23
N VAL A 117 -7.91 44.86 28.34
CA VAL A 117 -8.73 44.93 27.13
C VAL A 117 -9.91 44.01 27.27
N ILE A 118 -11.11 44.59 27.29
CA ILE A 118 -12.39 43.89 27.49
C ILE A 118 -12.96 43.45 26.15
N PHE A 119 -13.50 42.24 26.14
CA PHE A 119 -14.28 41.61 25.09
C PHE A 119 -15.64 41.17 25.63
N GLU A 120 -16.64 41.19 24.77
CA GLU A 120 -18.00 40.74 25.06
C GLU A 120 -18.39 39.61 24.11
N THR A 121 -18.97 38.54 24.66
CA THR A 121 -19.58 37.48 23.82
C THR A 121 -20.71 38.05 22.98
N GLU A 122 -20.80 37.65 21.71
CA GLU A 122 -21.80 38.19 20.79
C GLU A 122 -23.18 37.55 20.94
N ARG A 123 -23.23 36.32 21.45
CA ARG A 123 -24.43 35.49 21.55
C ARG A 123 -24.38 34.61 22.79
N ASP A 124 -25.57 34.17 23.21
CA ASP A 124 -25.72 33.12 24.21
C ASP A 124 -25.04 31.83 23.73
N LEU A 125 -24.32 31.16 24.64
CA LEU A 125 -23.63 29.90 24.42
C LEU A 125 -24.01 28.92 25.53
N VAL A 126 -24.54 27.76 25.15
CA VAL A 126 -24.78 26.64 26.07
C VAL A 126 -23.55 25.74 26.08
N LEU A 127 -22.93 25.59 27.26
CA LEU A 127 -21.78 24.72 27.44
C LEU A 127 -22.22 23.28 27.67
N THR A 128 -21.47 22.33 27.11
CA THR A 128 -21.65 20.90 27.29
C THR A 128 -20.37 20.24 27.82
N ASN A 129 -20.51 19.15 28.56
CA ASN A 129 -19.39 18.32 28.98
C ASN A 129 -18.99 17.26 27.94
N VAL A 130 -19.74 17.13 26.84
CA VAL A 130 -19.43 16.23 25.71
C VAL A 130 -18.04 16.56 25.15
N GLN A 131 -17.25 15.52 24.87
CA GLN A 131 -15.90 15.63 24.33
C GLN A 131 -15.81 14.98 22.94
N LEU A 132 -15.10 15.65 22.03
CA LEU A 132 -14.67 15.06 20.76
C LEU A 132 -13.54 14.07 21.03
N GLN A 133 -13.72 12.80 20.67
CA GLN A 133 -12.75 11.71 20.91
C GLN A 133 -12.15 11.11 19.65
N ALA A 134 -12.78 11.32 18.50
CA ALA A 134 -12.30 10.78 17.24
C ALA A 134 -12.62 11.72 16.08
N VAL A 135 -11.65 11.88 15.18
CA VAL A 135 -11.84 12.58 13.91
C VAL A 135 -11.24 11.72 12.81
N PHE A 136 -12.07 11.33 11.84
CA PHE A 136 -11.64 10.51 10.70
C PHE A 136 -12.08 11.17 9.40
N VAL A 137 -11.32 10.96 8.34
CA VAL A 137 -11.70 11.36 6.98
C VAL A 137 -11.80 10.10 6.13
N ARG A 138 -12.82 10.00 5.27
CA ARG A 138 -12.93 9.01 4.20
C ARG A 138 -12.98 9.72 2.86
N GLU A 139 -12.23 9.20 1.89
CA GLU A 139 -12.20 9.62 0.50
C GLU A 139 -12.51 8.40 -0.38
N PRO A 140 -13.80 8.11 -0.63
CA PRO A 140 -14.21 6.86 -1.25
C PRO A 140 -13.73 6.67 -2.69
N GLU A 141 -13.60 7.76 -3.46
CA GLU A 141 -13.16 7.68 -4.87
C GLU A 141 -11.70 7.24 -5.01
N GLN A 142 -10.88 7.48 -3.97
CA GLN A 142 -9.51 6.99 -3.90
C GLN A 142 -9.36 5.79 -2.96
N ASP A 143 -10.46 5.32 -2.36
CA ASP A 143 -10.48 4.25 -1.35
C ASP A 143 -9.48 4.50 -0.20
N ARG A 144 -9.48 5.73 0.29
CA ARG A 144 -8.57 6.21 1.33
C ARG A 144 -9.30 6.69 2.57
N TYR A 145 -8.59 6.67 3.69
CA TYR A 145 -9.02 7.26 4.94
C TYR A 145 -7.84 7.95 5.65
N SER A 146 -8.13 8.72 6.70
CA SER A 146 -7.14 9.24 7.64
C SER A 146 -7.70 9.27 9.06
N ASP A 147 -6.89 8.87 10.05
CA ASP A 147 -7.15 9.23 11.45
C ASP A 147 -6.55 10.62 11.72
N ARG A 148 -7.42 11.60 11.99
CA ARG A 148 -7.08 13.00 12.29
C ARG A 148 -7.41 13.35 13.73
N THR A 149 -7.56 12.35 14.60
CA THR A 149 -8.00 12.55 15.98
C THR A 149 -7.07 13.49 16.75
N GLN A 150 -5.75 13.37 16.61
CA GLN A 150 -4.80 14.24 17.34
C GLN A 150 -4.93 15.70 16.91
N GLN A 151 -5.00 15.97 15.59
CA GLN A 151 -5.17 17.31 15.06
C GLN A 151 -6.55 17.88 15.40
N GLY A 152 -7.61 17.14 15.06
CA GLY A 152 -9.00 17.56 15.27
C GLY A 152 -9.36 17.86 16.73
N THR A 153 -8.75 17.15 17.69
CA THR A 153 -8.93 17.42 19.14
C THR A 153 -7.97 18.45 19.71
N GLY A 154 -7.04 18.99 18.90
CA GLY A 154 -6.05 19.98 19.32
C GLY A 154 -4.88 19.42 20.14
N GLN A 155 -4.66 18.10 20.14
CA GLN A 155 -3.47 17.48 20.75
C GLN A 155 -2.21 17.69 19.91
N ASP A 156 -2.38 17.82 18.59
CA ASP A 156 -1.33 18.18 17.63
C ASP A 156 -1.75 19.46 16.88
N ASP A 157 -0.87 20.46 16.82
CA ASP A 157 -1.14 21.73 16.15
C ASP A 157 -0.70 21.67 14.68
N ALA A 158 -1.39 20.81 13.92
CA ALA A 158 -1.15 20.62 12.49
C ALA A 158 -2.47 20.63 11.72
N ALA A 159 -2.48 21.29 10.56
CA ALA A 159 -3.66 21.31 9.69
C ALA A 159 -3.74 20.03 8.83
N PHE A 160 -4.96 19.59 8.52
CA PHE A 160 -5.23 18.44 7.67
C PHE A 160 -6.35 18.71 6.67
N LEU A 161 -6.29 18.06 5.51
CA LEU A 161 -7.34 18.14 4.49
C LEU A 161 -8.64 17.53 5.01
N THR A 162 -9.72 18.29 4.95
CA THR A 162 -11.02 17.92 5.56
C THR A 162 -11.70 16.75 4.85
N PHE A 163 -11.44 16.58 3.55
CA PHE A 163 -12.14 15.65 2.66
C PHE A 163 -11.18 14.80 1.81
N ALA A 164 -9.91 14.66 2.22
CA ALA A 164 -8.93 13.82 1.51
C ALA A 164 -8.25 12.85 2.48
N GLY A 165 -8.16 11.58 2.08
CA GLY A 165 -7.52 10.52 2.84
C GLY A 165 -6.05 10.34 2.43
N ASP A 166 -5.20 9.91 3.36
CA ASP A 166 -3.76 9.68 3.14
C ASP A 166 -3.33 8.22 3.34
N GLN A 167 -4.21 7.36 3.85
CA GLN A 167 -3.98 5.92 4.00
C GLN A 167 -4.98 5.13 3.16
N PRO A 168 -4.58 4.06 2.44
CA PRO A 168 -5.54 3.18 1.79
C PRO A 168 -6.40 2.46 2.83
N ILE A 169 -7.66 2.21 2.50
CA ILE A 169 -8.54 1.36 3.31
C ILE A 169 -8.08 -0.09 3.16
N GLU A 170 -8.01 -0.83 4.27
CA GLU A 170 -7.60 -2.23 4.24
C GLU A 170 -8.76 -3.12 3.78
N HIS A 171 -8.47 -3.98 2.80
CA HIS A 171 -9.34 -5.02 2.29
C HIS A 171 -8.60 -6.36 2.34
N SER A 172 -8.98 -7.20 3.29
CA SER A 172 -8.27 -8.45 3.60
C SER A 172 -9.23 -9.64 3.75
N LEU A 173 -8.82 -10.80 3.24
CA LEU A 173 -9.44 -12.10 3.42
C LEU A 173 -8.51 -12.97 4.27
N TYR A 174 -8.98 -13.42 5.42
CA TYR A 174 -8.25 -14.28 6.34
C TYR A 174 -8.76 -15.71 6.23
N LEU A 175 -7.85 -16.65 5.99
CA LEU A 175 -8.15 -18.06 5.81
C LEU A 175 -7.40 -18.88 6.85
N ALA A 176 -8.08 -19.81 7.50
CA ALA A 176 -7.47 -20.81 8.36
C ALA A 176 -7.85 -22.22 7.89
N CYS A 177 -6.88 -23.12 7.94
CA CYS A 177 -7.06 -24.56 7.71
C CYS A 177 -6.11 -25.30 8.66
N ASP A 178 -6.39 -25.21 9.96
CA ASP A 178 -5.42 -25.54 11.02
C ASP A 178 -4.81 -26.93 10.90
N HIS A 179 -5.61 -27.94 10.56
CA HIS A 179 -5.12 -29.32 10.45
C HIS A 179 -4.10 -29.51 9.31
N LEU A 180 -4.07 -28.61 8.33
CA LEU A 180 -3.06 -28.59 7.25
C LEU A 180 -1.94 -27.58 7.53
N LEU A 181 -2.27 -26.37 7.99
CA LEU A 181 -1.31 -25.29 8.21
C LEU A 181 -0.36 -25.60 9.38
N THR A 182 -0.83 -26.29 10.42
CA THR A 182 -0.03 -26.60 11.62
C THR A 182 0.84 -27.85 11.48
N LEU A 183 0.81 -28.55 10.33
CA LEU A 183 1.75 -29.65 10.06
C LEU A 183 3.20 -29.13 10.22
N PRO A 184 4.09 -29.88 10.89
CA PRO A 184 5.40 -29.36 11.31
C PRO A 184 6.39 -29.12 10.16
N GLU A 185 6.16 -29.71 8.98
CA GLU A 185 7.04 -29.60 7.83
C GLU A 185 6.67 -28.43 6.89
N SER A 186 7.64 -27.91 6.15
CA SER A 186 7.34 -27.05 5.01
C SER A 186 6.52 -27.81 3.97
N LYS A 187 5.52 -27.14 3.41
CA LYS A 187 4.48 -27.78 2.57
C LYS A 187 4.16 -26.93 1.36
N THR A 188 3.71 -27.55 0.27
CA THR A 188 3.07 -26.84 -0.83
C THR A 188 1.58 -26.82 -0.58
N LEU A 189 1.01 -25.65 -0.25
CA LEU A 189 -0.41 -25.47 -0.03
C LEU A 189 -1.09 -25.07 -1.33
N THR A 190 -2.12 -25.79 -1.75
CA THR A 190 -3.02 -25.38 -2.84
C THR A 190 -4.36 -24.96 -2.26
N LEU A 191 -4.75 -23.71 -2.47
CA LEU A 191 -6.10 -23.23 -2.22
C LEU A 191 -6.90 -23.33 -3.52
N THR A 192 -8.10 -23.89 -3.44
CA THR A 192 -9.04 -23.99 -4.54
C THR A 192 -10.22 -23.07 -4.23
N ILE A 193 -10.38 -22.02 -5.03
CA ILE A 193 -11.38 -20.96 -4.86
C ILE A 193 -12.37 -21.01 -6.02
N ASP A 194 -13.61 -21.37 -5.73
CA ASP A 194 -14.69 -21.37 -6.71
C ASP A 194 -15.34 -19.99 -6.76
N SER A 195 -15.49 -19.43 -7.97
CA SER A 195 -16.08 -18.11 -8.18
C SER A 195 -16.91 -18.07 -9.46
N PRO A 196 -18.04 -17.34 -9.50
CA PRO A 196 -18.77 -17.08 -10.74
C PRO A 196 -17.91 -16.36 -11.81
N ASN A 197 -16.86 -15.66 -11.38
CA ASN A 197 -15.89 -14.99 -12.24
C ASN A 197 -14.46 -15.22 -11.72
N ALA A 198 -14.02 -16.48 -11.75
CA ALA A 198 -12.68 -16.87 -11.30
C ALA A 198 -11.55 -16.16 -12.06
N VAL A 199 -11.73 -15.87 -13.35
CA VAL A 199 -10.76 -15.13 -14.17
C VAL A 199 -10.61 -13.69 -13.67
N GLY A 200 -11.72 -13.02 -13.36
CA GLY A 200 -11.70 -11.68 -12.78
C GLY A 200 -11.08 -11.66 -11.39
N LEU A 201 -11.38 -12.67 -10.55
CA LEU A 201 -10.82 -12.77 -9.20
C LEU A 201 -9.30 -13.00 -9.23
N ALA A 202 -8.84 -13.87 -10.13
CA ALA A 202 -7.43 -14.15 -10.38
C ALA A 202 -6.65 -12.94 -10.92
N ALA A 203 -7.34 -11.98 -11.53
CA ALA A 203 -6.77 -10.73 -12.02
C ALA A 203 -6.72 -9.62 -10.96
N VAL A 204 -7.30 -9.82 -9.77
CA VAL A 204 -7.21 -8.88 -8.66
C VAL A 204 -5.79 -8.92 -8.07
N PRO A 205 -5.15 -7.76 -7.84
CA PRO A 205 -3.80 -7.71 -7.28
C PRO A 205 -3.85 -7.98 -5.76
N ILE A 206 -3.61 -9.23 -5.38
CA ILE A 206 -3.68 -9.74 -4.01
C ILE A 206 -2.27 -10.14 -3.54
N THR A 207 -1.91 -9.72 -2.33
CA THR A 207 -0.73 -10.22 -1.61
C THR A 207 -1.12 -11.25 -0.57
N TRP A 208 -0.32 -12.31 -0.48
CA TRP A 208 -0.52 -13.37 0.50
C TRP A 208 0.52 -13.26 1.61
N SER A 209 0.10 -13.49 2.85
CA SER A 209 0.97 -13.49 4.02
C SER A 209 0.50 -14.54 5.03
N TYR A 210 1.39 -14.98 5.91
CA TYR A 210 1.06 -15.87 7.04
C TYR A 210 1.48 -15.22 8.35
N TRP A 211 0.79 -15.57 9.44
CA TRP A 211 1.19 -15.12 10.77
C TRP A 211 2.32 -15.98 11.32
N ASN A 212 3.44 -15.36 11.72
CA ASN A 212 4.60 -16.08 12.26
C ASN A 212 4.70 -16.05 13.80
N GLY A 213 3.74 -15.45 14.50
CA GLY A 213 3.74 -15.28 15.96
C GLY A 213 4.02 -13.85 16.42
N GLU A 214 4.59 -13.01 15.55
CA GLU A 214 4.94 -11.63 15.87
C GLU A 214 4.43 -10.63 14.82
N VAL A 215 4.55 -10.98 13.53
CA VAL A 215 4.17 -10.12 12.40
C VAL A 215 3.59 -10.95 11.24
N TRP A 216 2.77 -10.32 10.40
CA TRP A 216 2.39 -10.88 9.12
C TRP A 216 3.60 -10.96 8.20
N LYS A 217 4.04 -12.19 7.90
CA LYS A 217 5.15 -12.45 6.98
C LYS A 217 4.60 -12.63 5.57
N PRO A 218 5.00 -11.80 4.59
CA PRO A 218 4.61 -12.01 3.20
C PRO A 218 5.10 -13.37 2.70
N ILE A 219 4.24 -14.01 1.91
CA ILE A 219 4.51 -15.23 1.16
C ILE A 219 4.94 -14.78 -0.23
N LEU A 220 6.08 -15.28 -0.74
CA LEU A 220 6.62 -15.15 -2.10
C LEU A 220 5.89 -14.18 -3.05
N GLY A 221 6.52 -13.09 -3.49
CA GLY A 221 5.90 -12.12 -4.42
C GLY A 221 6.24 -10.65 -4.14
N ILE A 222 5.53 -9.74 -4.80
CA ILE A 222 5.67 -8.28 -4.60
C ILE A 222 5.25 -7.93 -3.17
N ILE A 223 6.09 -7.18 -2.45
CA ILE A 223 5.82 -6.79 -1.06
C ILE A 223 5.66 -5.28 -0.89
N GLU A 224 6.11 -4.46 -1.84
CA GLU A 224 5.96 -2.99 -1.80
C GLU A 224 6.23 -2.38 -3.18
N GLY A 225 5.45 -1.40 -3.66
CA GLY A 225 5.83 -0.46 -4.74
C GLY A 225 6.02 -0.97 -6.18
N LEU A 226 6.10 -2.28 -6.44
CA LEU A 226 6.31 -2.80 -7.81
C LEU A 226 4.98 -2.81 -8.59
N GLU A 227 4.70 -1.71 -9.29
CA GLU A 227 3.57 -1.59 -10.21
C GLU A 227 4.03 -1.80 -11.66
N VAL A 228 3.29 -2.58 -12.45
CA VAL A 228 3.56 -2.80 -13.87
C VAL A 228 2.59 -1.97 -14.70
N GLU A 229 3.07 -1.04 -15.50
CA GLU A 229 2.29 -0.22 -16.42
C GLU A 229 2.59 -0.62 -17.87
N ILE A 230 1.60 -0.49 -18.74
CA ILE A 230 1.79 -0.67 -20.19
C ILE A 230 1.86 0.72 -20.82
N GLY A 231 3.05 1.08 -21.30
CA GLY A 231 3.27 2.25 -22.14
C GLY A 231 3.12 1.92 -23.63
N TYR A 232 3.27 2.93 -24.48
CA TYR A 232 3.26 2.75 -25.94
C TYR A 232 4.48 1.94 -26.39
N GLY A 233 4.32 0.62 -26.50
CA GLY A 233 5.38 -0.29 -26.95
C GLY A 233 6.43 -0.65 -25.89
N GLU A 234 6.19 -0.35 -24.61
CA GLU A 234 7.05 -0.77 -23.50
C GLU A 234 6.24 -1.18 -22.26
N VAL A 235 6.84 -2.02 -21.43
CA VAL A 235 6.36 -2.32 -20.07
C VAL A 235 7.18 -1.50 -19.10
N ILE A 236 6.53 -0.71 -18.25
CA ILE A 236 7.20 0.07 -17.20
C ILE A 236 6.94 -0.60 -15.86
N VAL A 237 7.95 -0.72 -15.01
CA VAL A 237 7.82 -1.19 -13.63
C VAL A 237 8.32 -0.13 -12.66
N GLN A 238 7.46 0.27 -11.73
CA GLN A 238 7.77 1.27 -10.70
C GLN A 238 8.75 0.72 -9.64
N PRO A 239 9.54 1.57 -8.98
CA PRO A 239 10.44 1.15 -7.91
C PRO A 239 9.70 0.45 -6.77
N GLY A 240 10.27 -0.64 -6.25
CA GLY A 240 9.63 -1.38 -5.17
C GLY A 240 10.42 -2.62 -4.74
N LYS A 241 9.84 -3.39 -3.83
CA LYS A 241 10.42 -4.59 -3.24
C LYS A 241 9.56 -5.82 -3.56
N ALA A 242 10.22 -6.94 -3.78
CA ALA A 242 9.61 -8.26 -3.84
C ALA A 242 10.44 -9.26 -3.02
N ILE A 243 9.87 -10.42 -2.72
CA ILE A 243 10.57 -11.54 -2.11
C ILE A 243 10.58 -12.68 -3.11
N ASP A 244 11.78 -13.17 -3.42
CA ASP A 244 11.95 -14.30 -4.33
C ASP A 244 11.63 -15.64 -3.65
N TYR A 245 11.59 -16.70 -4.44
CA TYR A 245 11.34 -18.08 -4.01
C TYR A 245 12.34 -18.63 -2.95
N GLN A 246 13.48 -17.96 -2.70
CA GLN A 246 14.43 -18.29 -1.63
C GLN A 246 14.22 -17.45 -0.36
N GLY A 247 13.21 -16.57 -0.34
CA GLY A 247 13.00 -15.62 0.74
C GLY A 247 13.94 -14.41 0.69
N ARG A 248 14.66 -14.19 -0.42
CA ARG A 248 15.54 -13.03 -0.57
C ARG A 248 14.72 -11.82 -1.01
N GLU A 249 14.91 -10.70 -0.32
CA GLU A 249 14.33 -9.42 -0.72
C GLU A 249 15.06 -8.90 -1.98
N ILE A 250 14.28 -8.68 -3.04
CA ILE A 250 14.70 -8.03 -4.26
C ILE A 250 14.19 -6.60 -4.23
N ASN A 251 15.09 -5.63 -4.35
CA ASN A 251 14.76 -4.20 -4.38
C ASN A 251 15.03 -3.61 -5.77
N LEU A 252 13.98 -3.17 -6.45
CA LEU A 252 14.06 -2.38 -7.67
C LEU A 252 14.12 -0.90 -7.28
N ALA A 253 15.33 -0.34 -7.20
CA ALA A 253 15.55 1.01 -6.66
C ALA A 253 15.06 2.15 -7.56
N GLN A 254 14.89 1.91 -8.86
CA GLN A 254 14.48 2.90 -9.86
C GLN A 254 13.49 2.27 -10.84
N LYS A 255 12.67 3.11 -11.49
CA LYS A 255 11.77 2.65 -12.55
C LYS A 255 12.58 1.95 -13.65
N GLN A 256 12.11 0.81 -14.12
CA GLN A 256 12.71 0.10 -15.24
C GLN A 256 11.67 -0.08 -16.35
N SER A 257 12.09 -0.01 -17.61
CA SER A 257 11.21 -0.32 -18.74
C SER A 257 11.80 -1.39 -19.65
N VAL A 258 10.93 -2.19 -20.26
CA VAL A 258 11.29 -3.23 -21.24
C VAL A 258 10.50 -3.04 -22.51
N ASP A 259 11.22 -2.97 -23.63
CA ASP A 259 10.65 -2.83 -24.97
C ASP A 259 9.81 -4.05 -25.38
N LEU A 260 8.61 -3.79 -25.89
CA LEU A 260 7.65 -4.78 -26.37
C LEU A 260 7.63 -4.91 -27.89
N SER A 261 8.29 -4.02 -28.63
CA SER A 261 8.18 -3.88 -30.09
C SER A 261 8.48 -5.16 -30.90
N SER A 262 9.19 -6.12 -30.31
CA SER A 262 9.59 -7.39 -30.93
C SER A 262 8.69 -8.60 -30.59
N ASN A 263 7.60 -8.42 -29.83
CA ASN A 263 6.81 -9.51 -29.24
C ASN A 263 5.37 -9.65 -29.80
N THR A 264 5.17 -9.62 -31.12
CA THR A 264 3.85 -9.79 -31.75
C THR A 264 3.34 -11.24 -31.68
N ASN A 265 2.04 -11.44 -31.42
CA ASN A 265 1.36 -12.74 -31.41
C ASN A 265 1.96 -13.76 -30.42
N GLN A 266 2.36 -13.30 -29.23
CA GLN A 266 3.02 -14.15 -28.24
C GLN A 266 2.64 -13.76 -26.80
N THR A 267 2.54 -14.78 -25.94
CA THR A 267 2.41 -14.59 -24.49
C THR A 267 3.79 -14.41 -23.87
N ARG A 268 3.92 -13.42 -22.98
CA ARG A 268 5.14 -13.09 -22.23
C ARG A 268 4.88 -12.98 -20.75
N LEU A 269 5.87 -13.31 -19.95
CA LEU A 269 5.90 -13.02 -18.53
C LEU A 269 6.86 -11.86 -18.29
N VAL A 270 6.38 -10.82 -17.62
CA VAL A 270 7.20 -9.77 -17.02
C VAL A 270 7.76 -10.33 -15.73
N VAL A 271 9.09 -10.42 -15.62
CA VAL A 271 9.74 -11.02 -14.47
C VAL A 271 10.90 -10.17 -13.97
N ILE A 272 11.17 -10.23 -12.66
CA ILE A 272 12.42 -9.72 -12.08
C ILE A 272 13.32 -10.91 -11.79
N SER A 273 14.43 -11.02 -12.52
CA SER A 273 15.45 -12.04 -12.32
C SER A 273 16.57 -11.52 -11.42
N TYR A 274 17.21 -12.42 -10.65
CA TYR A 274 18.39 -12.07 -9.84
C TYR A 274 19.64 -12.73 -10.43
N SER A 275 20.61 -11.92 -10.87
CA SER A 275 21.99 -12.39 -11.16
C SER A 275 22.90 -11.99 -10.00
N GLU A 276 24.10 -12.57 -9.87
CA GLU A 276 25.02 -12.36 -8.73
C GLU A 276 25.39 -10.89 -8.42
N SER A 277 24.98 -9.90 -9.23
CA SER A 277 25.25 -8.48 -9.01
C SER A 277 24.04 -7.58 -8.73
N GLU A 278 22.89 -7.68 -9.42
CA GLU A 278 21.70 -6.80 -9.21
C GLU A 278 20.41 -7.41 -9.84
N PRO A 279 19.20 -6.97 -9.42
CA PRO A 279 17.94 -7.41 -10.05
C PRO A 279 17.69 -6.77 -11.41
N VAL A 280 17.19 -7.57 -12.36
CA VAL A 280 16.96 -7.17 -13.75
C VAL A 280 15.52 -7.50 -14.16
N LEU A 281 14.80 -6.51 -14.68
CA LEU A 281 13.49 -6.68 -15.31
C LEU A 281 13.62 -7.28 -16.71
N GLU A 282 12.89 -8.35 -17.00
CA GLU A 282 12.96 -9.09 -18.26
C GLU A 282 11.59 -9.57 -18.73
N LEU A 283 11.47 -9.84 -20.04
CA LEU A 283 10.34 -10.54 -20.64
C LEU A 283 10.78 -11.95 -21.03
N ILE A 284 10.10 -12.97 -20.50
CA ILE A 284 10.37 -14.38 -20.83
C ILE A 284 9.13 -15.03 -21.44
N ALA A 285 9.30 -16.07 -22.26
CA ALA A 285 8.17 -16.89 -22.71
C ALA A 285 7.69 -17.79 -21.55
N GLU A 286 6.38 -18.01 -21.45
CA GLU A 286 5.80 -18.87 -20.39
C GLU A 286 6.33 -20.32 -20.45
N THR A 287 6.75 -20.77 -21.63
CA THR A 287 7.35 -22.09 -21.88
C THR A 287 8.87 -22.10 -21.84
N ASP A 288 9.52 -21.00 -21.45
CA ASP A 288 10.98 -20.90 -21.44
C ASP A 288 11.61 -21.77 -20.33
N THR A 289 11.96 -23.00 -20.69
CA THR A 289 12.62 -23.96 -19.79
C THR A 289 14.06 -23.60 -19.45
N SER A 290 14.67 -22.59 -20.10
CA SER A 290 16.05 -22.16 -19.82
C SER A 290 16.17 -21.31 -18.55
N LYS A 291 15.06 -20.75 -18.07
CA LYS A 291 14.95 -20.01 -16.82
C LYS A 291 13.92 -20.69 -15.91
N PRO A 292 14.32 -21.66 -15.07
CA PRO A 292 13.40 -22.36 -14.19
C PRO A 292 12.71 -21.36 -13.23
N ALA A 293 11.48 -21.66 -12.80
CA ALA A 293 10.64 -20.73 -12.03
C ALA A 293 11.33 -20.19 -10.75
N ASN A 294 12.25 -20.99 -10.21
CA ASN A 294 13.16 -20.62 -9.15
C ASN A 294 14.34 -19.74 -9.63
N THR A 295 14.16 -18.79 -10.54
CA THR A 295 15.26 -17.85 -10.90
C THR A 295 14.78 -16.41 -11.05
N HIS A 296 13.47 -16.21 -10.97
CA HIS A 296 12.82 -14.94 -11.25
C HIS A 296 11.50 -14.80 -10.48
N ILE A 297 11.09 -13.57 -10.21
CA ILE A 297 9.80 -13.22 -9.63
C ILE A 297 8.90 -12.80 -10.77
N ARG A 298 7.74 -13.45 -10.94
CA ARG A 298 6.76 -13.04 -11.94
C ARG A 298 6.04 -11.79 -11.44
N LEU A 299 5.90 -10.80 -12.30
CA LEU A 299 5.20 -9.54 -12.02
C LEU A 299 3.89 -9.42 -12.80
N ALA A 300 3.86 -9.89 -14.05
CA ALA A 300 2.68 -9.89 -14.91
C ALA A 300 2.84 -10.92 -16.04
N ARG A 301 1.72 -11.35 -16.59
CA ARG A 301 1.61 -12.03 -17.87
C ARG A 301 0.98 -11.07 -18.88
N LEU A 302 1.54 -11.01 -20.08
CA LEU A 302 1.11 -10.17 -21.19
C LEU A 302 0.72 -11.09 -22.35
N ASP A 303 -0.52 -11.05 -22.78
CA ASP A 303 -0.92 -11.63 -24.06
C ASP A 303 -0.95 -10.51 -25.11
N ILE A 304 -0.14 -10.66 -26.16
CA ILE A 304 0.04 -9.67 -27.22
C ILE A 304 -0.54 -10.25 -28.51
N ASP A 305 -1.60 -9.63 -29.03
CA ASP A 305 -2.27 -10.10 -30.24
C ASP A 305 -1.57 -9.68 -31.54
N ASP A 306 -2.18 -10.00 -32.68
CA ASP A 306 -1.68 -9.67 -34.02
C ASP A 306 -1.85 -8.18 -34.39
N GLN A 307 -2.53 -7.39 -33.55
CA GLN A 307 -2.74 -5.95 -33.70
C GLN A 307 -1.96 -5.13 -32.65
N ASN A 308 -1.02 -5.75 -31.91
CA ASN A 308 -0.26 -5.13 -30.82
C ASN A 308 -1.14 -4.64 -29.64
N GLN A 309 -2.37 -5.13 -29.51
CA GLN A 309 -3.15 -4.92 -28.28
C GLN A 309 -2.61 -5.86 -27.21
N ILE A 310 -2.48 -5.34 -25.99
CA ILE A 310 -1.86 -6.04 -24.87
C ILE A 310 -2.92 -6.24 -23.80
N SER A 311 -3.22 -7.49 -23.46
CA SER A 311 -3.96 -7.80 -22.23
C SER A 311 -2.97 -8.21 -21.13
N LYS A 312 -3.00 -7.47 -20.02
CA LYS A 312 -2.21 -7.76 -18.82
C LYS A 312 -3.03 -8.61 -17.86
N SER A 313 -2.44 -9.70 -17.37
CA SER A 313 -2.94 -10.46 -16.22
C SER A 313 -1.84 -10.53 -15.15
N PHE A 314 -2.20 -10.46 -13.88
CA PHE A 314 -1.24 -10.64 -12.79
C PHE A 314 -0.90 -12.13 -12.64
N PRO A 315 0.28 -12.48 -12.11
CA PRO A 315 0.67 -13.87 -11.97
C PRO A 315 -0.20 -14.53 -10.91
N SER A 316 -1.24 -15.22 -11.36
CA SER A 316 -1.73 -16.38 -10.65
C SER A 316 -1.72 -17.57 -11.61
N LEU A 317 -0.90 -18.54 -11.23
CA LEU A 317 -1.31 -19.89 -10.91
C LEU A 317 -2.26 -20.56 -11.92
N THR A 318 -1.81 -21.73 -12.39
CA THR A 318 -2.41 -22.55 -13.45
C THR A 318 -3.94 -22.55 -13.41
N ASN A 319 -4.52 -21.90 -14.41
CA ASN A 319 -5.96 -21.75 -14.55
C ASN A 319 -6.59 -23.09 -14.97
N SER A 320 -7.53 -23.62 -14.18
CA SER A 320 -8.34 -24.81 -14.48
C SER A 320 -9.78 -24.44 -14.89
N GLY A 321 -9.99 -23.30 -15.56
CA GLY A 321 -11.24 -22.98 -16.26
C GLY A 321 -12.04 -21.79 -15.70
N ASN A 322 -13.14 -21.43 -16.36
CA ASN A 322 -13.88 -20.18 -16.10
C ASN A 322 -14.55 -20.05 -14.72
N SER A 323 -14.51 -21.06 -13.85
CA SER A 323 -15.27 -21.10 -12.58
C SER A 323 -14.43 -21.42 -11.34
N GLN A 324 -13.13 -21.67 -11.50
CA GLN A 324 -12.27 -22.11 -10.42
C GLN A 324 -10.89 -21.46 -10.53
N TRP A 325 -10.41 -20.89 -9.43
CA TRP A 325 -9.09 -20.30 -9.29
C TRP A 325 -8.28 -21.13 -8.29
N GLN A 326 -7.15 -21.67 -8.72
CA GLN A 326 -6.23 -22.39 -7.83
C GLN A 326 -5.06 -21.48 -7.45
N VAL A 327 -4.72 -21.43 -6.16
CA VAL A 327 -3.58 -20.68 -5.62
C VAL A 327 -2.64 -21.66 -4.95
N SER A 328 -1.46 -21.88 -5.53
CA SER A 328 -0.42 -22.77 -5.00
C SER A 328 0.69 -21.95 -4.34
N ILE A 329 0.95 -22.26 -3.08
CA ILE A 329 1.95 -21.63 -2.22
C ILE A 329 2.98 -22.69 -1.87
N GLU A 330 4.12 -22.65 -2.56
CA GLU A 330 5.23 -23.58 -2.34
C GLU A 330 6.04 -23.21 -1.08
N ASN A 331 6.59 -24.22 -0.42
CA ASN A 331 7.49 -24.07 0.74
C ASN A 331 6.90 -23.25 1.92
N LEU A 332 5.58 -23.29 2.13
CA LEU A 332 4.91 -22.60 3.23
C LEU A 332 5.47 -23.09 4.59
N PRO A 333 6.09 -22.22 5.41
CA PRO A 333 6.50 -22.55 6.77
C PRO A 333 5.28 -22.79 7.66
N VAL A 334 5.49 -23.34 8.86
CA VAL A 334 4.42 -23.56 9.84
C VAL A 334 3.95 -22.20 10.40
N PRO A 335 2.73 -21.73 10.09
CA PRO A 335 2.22 -20.49 10.66
C PRO A 335 1.93 -20.68 12.15
N SER A 336 2.16 -19.63 12.94
CA SER A 336 1.76 -19.63 14.34
C SER A 336 0.26 -19.33 14.47
N GLN A 337 -0.35 -19.78 15.56
CA GLN A 337 -1.73 -19.46 15.86
C GLN A 337 -1.86 -18.05 16.47
N ASP A 338 -2.96 -17.35 16.15
CA ASP A 338 -3.36 -16.10 16.79
C ASP A 338 -4.88 -15.94 16.81
N SER A 339 -5.39 -15.07 17.68
CA SER A 339 -6.81 -14.79 17.86
C SER A 339 -7.27 -13.59 17.02
N ILE A 340 -7.85 -13.84 15.85
CA ILE A 340 -8.46 -12.83 14.98
C ILE A 340 -9.98 -12.87 15.12
N ASN A 341 -10.61 -11.74 15.44
CA ASN A 341 -12.06 -11.64 15.69
C ASN A 341 -12.61 -12.71 16.66
N GLY A 342 -11.82 -13.09 17.68
CA GLY A 342 -12.18 -14.09 18.68
C GLY A 342 -11.94 -15.56 18.27
N ILE A 343 -11.40 -15.83 17.08
CA ILE A 343 -11.07 -17.18 16.59
C ILE A 343 -9.56 -17.40 16.67
N ASN A 344 -9.12 -18.38 17.47
CA ASN A 344 -7.71 -18.76 17.58
C ASN A 344 -7.36 -19.86 16.56
N ALA A 345 -6.56 -19.51 15.55
CA ALA A 345 -6.19 -20.40 14.45
C ALA A 345 -4.85 -19.98 13.83
N ALA A 346 -4.25 -20.84 13.00
CA ALA A 346 -3.12 -20.54 12.13
C ALA A 346 -3.66 -19.86 10.87
N TRP A 347 -3.22 -18.62 10.63
CA TRP A 347 -3.84 -17.77 9.61
C TRP A 347 -2.97 -17.51 8.39
N LEU A 348 -3.62 -17.52 7.24
CA LEU A 348 -3.19 -16.88 6.01
C LEU A 348 -4.03 -15.62 5.81
N LYS A 349 -3.42 -14.57 5.27
CA LYS A 349 -4.07 -13.32 4.90
C LYS A 349 -3.80 -13.00 3.43
N ALA A 350 -4.87 -12.87 2.66
CA ALA A 350 -4.91 -12.33 1.32
C ALA A 350 -5.36 -10.87 1.39
N GLN A 351 -4.51 -9.92 1.01
CA GLN A 351 -4.78 -8.48 1.10
C GLN A 351 -4.70 -7.82 -0.28
N LEU A 352 -5.67 -6.97 -0.62
CA LEU A 352 -5.66 -6.18 -1.84
C LEU A 352 -4.49 -5.17 -1.81
N THR A 353 -3.65 -5.14 -2.85
CA THR A 353 -2.51 -4.21 -2.93
C THR A 353 -2.85 -2.95 -3.69
N ASN A 354 -2.74 -1.78 -3.03
CA ASN A 354 -2.66 -0.43 -3.62
C ASN A 354 -3.66 -0.12 -4.75
N THR A 355 -4.74 -0.89 -4.87
CA THR A 355 -5.76 -0.72 -5.89
C THR A 355 -6.93 -0.10 -5.17
N PRO A 356 -7.22 1.18 -5.42
CA PRO A 356 -8.43 1.78 -4.90
C PRO A 356 -9.61 0.91 -5.32
N LEU A 357 -10.48 0.55 -4.37
CA LEU A 357 -11.76 -0.06 -4.64
C LEU A 357 -12.87 1.00 -4.49
N PRO A 358 -13.00 1.97 -5.41
CA PRO A 358 -13.97 3.03 -5.27
C PRO A 358 -15.40 2.47 -5.41
N PRO A 359 -16.36 2.93 -4.61
CA PRO A 359 -17.75 2.53 -4.77
C PRO A 359 -18.29 2.95 -6.16
N PRO A 360 -19.18 2.15 -6.79
CA PRO A 360 -19.78 0.91 -6.30
C PRO A 360 -19.02 -0.35 -6.73
N GLN A 361 -17.73 -0.23 -7.09
CA GLN A 361 -16.95 -1.35 -7.63
C GLN A 361 -16.91 -2.50 -6.63
N SER A 362 -17.58 -3.59 -6.96
CA SER A 362 -17.50 -4.86 -6.24
C SER A 362 -16.59 -5.81 -7.00
N LEU A 363 -15.73 -6.50 -6.27
CA LEU A 363 -14.90 -7.55 -6.84
C LEU A 363 -15.69 -8.87 -6.96
N PRO A 364 -15.27 -9.79 -7.84
CA PRO A 364 -15.94 -11.07 -8.01
C PRO A 364 -16.18 -11.81 -6.68
N ALA A 365 -17.42 -12.27 -6.47
CA ALA A 365 -17.77 -13.04 -5.30
C ALA A 365 -17.11 -14.43 -5.30
N ILE A 366 -16.98 -15.01 -4.11
CA ILE A 366 -16.47 -16.37 -3.88
C ILE A 366 -17.64 -17.26 -3.45
N ASN A 367 -17.76 -18.44 -4.07
CA ASN A 367 -18.78 -19.43 -3.73
C ASN A 367 -18.26 -20.46 -2.72
N HIS A 368 -17.00 -20.88 -2.84
CA HIS A 368 -16.42 -21.94 -2.02
C HIS A 368 -14.90 -21.85 -2.01
N ILE A 369 -14.27 -22.22 -0.89
CA ILE A 369 -12.82 -22.30 -0.74
C ILE A 369 -12.47 -23.62 -0.06
N SER A 370 -11.52 -24.35 -0.65
CA SER A 370 -10.92 -25.54 -0.04
C SER A 370 -9.40 -25.46 -0.10
N ALA A 371 -8.73 -26.24 0.73
CA ALA A 371 -7.28 -26.28 0.83
C ALA A 371 -6.76 -27.71 0.79
N SER A 372 -5.66 -27.94 0.09
CA SER A 372 -4.91 -29.20 0.09
C SER A 372 -3.43 -28.92 0.24
N VAL A 373 -2.67 -29.87 0.79
CA VAL A 373 -1.21 -29.76 0.92
C VAL A 373 -0.51 -30.94 0.29
N GLU A 374 0.60 -30.67 -0.36
CA GLU A 374 1.57 -31.66 -0.82
C GLU A 374 2.87 -31.53 -0.02
N ILE A 375 3.36 -32.65 0.50
CA ILE A 375 4.62 -32.73 1.26
C ILE A 375 5.43 -33.89 0.69
N ASN A 376 6.66 -33.60 0.29
CA ASN A 376 7.61 -34.60 -0.20
C ASN A 376 8.83 -34.61 0.73
N GLY A 377 9.01 -35.70 1.48
CA GLY A 377 10.17 -35.90 2.35
C GLY A 377 11.13 -36.93 1.75
N SER A 378 12.43 -36.71 1.92
CA SER A 378 13.46 -37.64 1.41
C SER A 378 14.56 -37.84 2.44
N ASP A 379 15.08 -39.07 2.52
CA ASP A 379 16.19 -39.45 3.40
C ASP A 379 15.94 -39.21 4.91
N ILE A 380 14.67 -39.32 5.32
CA ILE A 380 14.23 -39.16 6.71
C ILE A 380 14.75 -40.32 7.55
N ALA A 381 15.43 -39.99 8.65
CA ALA A 381 15.89 -40.96 9.62
C ALA A 381 14.72 -41.47 10.46
N LEU A 382 14.84 -42.71 10.94
CA LEU A 382 13.87 -43.27 11.89
C LEU A 382 14.12 -42.66 13.26
N ASP A 383 13.06 -42.51 14.05
CA ASP A 383 13.19 -42.04 15.43
C ASP A 383 13.74 -43.16 16.32
N LEU A 384 13.25 -44.39 16.09
CA LEU A 384 13.51 -45.54 16.94
C LEU A 384 13.31 -46.85 16.18
N CYS A 385 14.07 -47.88 16.52
CA CYS A 385 13.90 -49.24 16.01
C CYS A 385 14.09 -50.29 17.10
N PHE A 386 13.32 -51.38 17.01
CA PHE A 386 13.47 -52.54 17.87
C PHE A 386 13.58 -53.82 17.04
N PHE A 387 14.41 -54.75 17.48
CA PHE A 387 14.27 -56.17 17.18
C PHE A 387 13.55 -56.83 18.36
N ASP A 388 12.31 -57.26 18.15
CA ASP A 388 11.39 -57.73 19.20
C ASP A 388 11.33 -56.78 20.40
N THR A 389 12.12 -57.02 21.44
CA THR A 389 12.21 -56.17 22.65
C THR A 389 13.49 -55.34 22.75
N ASP A 390 14.50 -55.63 21.93
CA ASP A 390 15.82 -55.03 22.01
C ASP A 390 15.92 -53.79 21.10
N GLU A 391 16.32 -52.65 21.68
CA GLU A 391 16.51 -51.40 20.94
C GLU A 391 17.75 -51.48 20.05
N LEU A 392 17.61 -51.02 18.81
CA LEU A 392 18.68 -51.07 17.80
C LEU A 392 19.39 -49.72 17.69
N ASP A 393 20.73 -49.75 17.76
CA ASP A 393 21.58 -48.56 17.60
C ASP A 393 21.73 -48.20 16.12
N LEU A 394 20.92 -47.24 15.66
CA LEU A 394 20.89 -46.76 14.26
C LEU A 394 22.17 -46.07 13.78
N SER A 395 23.14 -45.80 14.67
CA SER A 395 24.44 -45.22 14.30
C SER A 395 25.48 -46.24 13.82
N LYS A 396 25.16 -47.54 13.93
CA LYS A 396 26.03 -48.67 13.56
C LYS A 396 25.29 -49.62 12.62
N ASP A 397 26.03 -50.54 12.03
CA ASP A 397 25.43 -51.68 11.34
C ASP A 397 24.68 -52.57 12.36
N PHE A 398 23.47 -53.03 12.01
CA PHE A 398 22.61 -53.79 12.92
C PHE A 398 21.87 -54.94 12.24
N TYR A 399 21.42 -55.92 13.03
CA TYR A 399 20.61 -57.06 12.57
C TYR A 399 19.12 -56.76 12.81
N PRO A 400 18.28 -56.59 11.77
CA PRO A 400 16.88 -56.23 11.93
C PRO A 400 16.05 -57.37 12.56
N PHE A 401 16.48 -58.62 12.39
CA PHE A 401 15.84 -59.82 12.93
C PHE A 401 16.78 -60.63 13.84
N GLY A 402 17.77 -59.98 14.46
CA GLY A 402 18.80 -60.66 15.26
C GLY A 402 19.82 -61.46 14.44
N GLU A 403 20.82 -62.02 15.14
CA GLU A 403 21.91 -62.79 14.53
C GLU A 403 21.46 -64.17 14.03
N GLU A 404 20.35 -64.69 14.55
CA GLU A 404 19.74 -65.97 14.16
C GLU A 404 18.25 -65.80 13.79
N PRO A 405 17.92 -65.23 12.61
CA PRO A 405 16.54 -64.90 12.25
C PRO A 405 15.63 -66.13 12.19
N GLY A 406 14.56 -66.10 12.97
CA GLY A 406 13.55 -67.14 13.10
C GLY A 406 12.17 -66.74 12.57
N PHE A 407 11.26 -67.70 12.58
CA PHE A 407 9.85 -67.43 12.29
C PHE A 407 9.26 -66.49 13.35
N ASN A 408 8.53 -65.46 12.91
CA ASN A 408 7.83 -64.47 13.70
C ASN A 408 8.71 -63.41 14.40
N ASP A 409 10.02 -63.47 14.21
CA ASP A 409 10.95 -62.39 14.59
C ASP A 409 10.52 -61.09 13.92
N THR A 410 10.43 -60.02 14.72
CA THR A 410 9.78 -58.77 14.31
C THR A 410 10.74 -57.58 14.46
N PHE A 411 10.92 -56.87 13.35
CA PHE A 411 11.63 -55.60 13.29
C PHE A 411 10.62 -54.46 13.34
N TYR A 412 10.64 -53.64 14.39
CA TYR A 412 9.79 -52.47 14.56
C TYR A 412 10.56 -51.20 14.16
N LEU A 413 9.87 -50.32 13.45
CA LEU A 413 10.38 -49.04 13.00
C LEU A 413 9.38 -47.94 13.39
N ALA A 414 9.88 -46.87 13.99
CA ALA A 414 9.08 -45.70 14.31
C ALA A 414 9.58 -44.47 13.55
N SER A 415 8.63 -43.66 13.08
CA SER A 415 8.90 -42.33 12.54
C SER A 415 7.66 -41.46 12.71
N GLN A 416 7.74 -40.49 13.60
CA GLN A 416 6.70 -39.51 13.83
C GLN A 416 6.50 -38.61 12.62
N GLU A 417 7.57 -38.30 11.88
CA GLU A 417 7.48 -37.51 10.65
C GLU A 417 6.72 -38.27 9.55
N VAL A 418 7.15 -39.50 9.23
CA VAL A 418 6.64 -40.19 8.04
C VAL A 418 5.33 -40.94 8.32
N LEU A 419 5.27 -41.67 9.44
CA LEU A 419 4.18 -42.60 9.71
C LEU A 419 2.95 -41.92 10.34
N SER A 420 3.01 -40.63 10.67
CA SER A 420 1.85 -39.86 11.11
C SER A 420 0.94 -39.38 9.97
N LYS A 421 1.34 -39.59 8.71
CA LYS A 421 0.66 -39.08 7.52
C LYS A 421 -0.17 -40.20 6.85
N PRO A 422 -1.46 -40.37 7.21
CA PRO A 422 -2.28 -41.43 6.64
C PRO A 422 -2.36 -41.32 5.11
N GLY A 423 -2.40 -42.46 4.41
CA GLY A 423 -2.45 -42.50 2.95
C GLY A 423 -1.17 -42.06 2.22
N ALA A 424 -0.11 -41.65 2.93
CA ALA A 424 1.15 -41.28 2.28
C ALA A 424 1.79 -42.47 1.55
N GLU A 425 2.38 -42.21 0.39
CA GLU A 425 3.23 -43.18 -0.30
C GLU A 425 4.63 -43.13 0.31
N VAL A 426 5.05 -44.22 0.96
CA VAL A 426 6.32 -44.32 1.70
C VAL A 426 7.26 -45.25 0.95
N THR A 427 8.48 -44.78 0.72
CA THR A 427 9.59 -45.55 0.18
C THR A 427 10.61 -45.82 1.28
N VAL A 428 10.90 -47.09 1.52
CA VAL A 428 11.96 -47.54 2.42
C VAL A 428 13.22 -47.74 1.62
N ASN A 429 14.27 -46.98 1.93
CA ASN A 429 15.59 -47.09 1.33
C ASN A 429 16.50 -47.90 2.27
N LEU A 430 16.85 -49.11 1.83
CA LEU A 430 17.62 -50.09 2.59
C LEU A 430 19.02 -50.28 1.99
N VAL A 431 20.05 -50.03 2.79
CA VAL A 431 21.44 -50.35 2.44
C VAL A 431 21.94 -51.46 3.35
N LEU A 432 22.32 -52.59 2.76
CA LEU A 432 22.97 -53.69 3.48
C LEU A 432 24.47 -53.44 3.63
N SER A 433 25.07 -53.94 4.71
CA SER A 433 26.50 -53.78 4.97
C SER A 433 27.34 -54.60 3.98
N SER A 434 28.33 -53.95 3.35
CA SER A 434 29.31 -54.61 2.49
C SER A 434 30.34 -55.43 3.28
N ASP A 435 30.46 -55.18 4.58
CA ASP A 435 31.44 -55.82 5.46
C ASP A 435 30.88 -57.11 6.09
N ALA A 436 29.59 -57.38 5.90
CA ALA A 436 28.91 -58.61 6.31
C ALA A 436 28.91 -59.68 5.19
N PRO A 437 28.75 -60.97 5.52
CA PRO A 437 28.56 -62.02 4.52
C PRO A 437 27.38 -61.71 3.59
N PRO A 438 27.45 -62.03 2.27
CA PRO A 438 26.33 -61.83 1.37
C PRO A 438 25.10 -62.59 1.89
N VAL A 439 24.00 -61.86 2.09
CA VAL A 439 22.72 -62.46 2.49
C VAL A 439 22.33 -63.51 1.46
N ASN A 440 21.93 -64.70 1.92
CA ASN A 440 21.54 -65.76 1.00
C ASN A 440 20.24 -65.37 0.26
N THR A 441 20.35 -65.06 -1.02
CA THR A 441 19.23 -64.66 -1.88
C THR A 441 18.32 -65.83 -2.31
N THR A 442 18.71 -67.07 -1.99
CA THR A 442 17.97 -68.29 -2.37
C THR A 442 17.17 -68.95 -1.23
N GLY A 443 17.27 -68.46 0.01
CA GLY A 443 16.65 -69.05 1.21
C GLY A 443 15.11 -68.97 1.31
N GLY A 444 14.43 -68.39 0.31
CA GLY A 444 12.97 -68.39 0.21
C GLY A 444 12.25 -67.62 1.33
N VAL A 445 12.94 -66.71 2.03
CA VAL A 445 12.38 -65.89 3.11
C VAL A 445 11.31 -64.92 2.61
N GLU A 446 10.22 -64.81 3.36
CA GLU A 446 9.13 -63.87 3.14
C GLU A 446 8.94 -63.02 4.41
N VAL A 447 9.01 -61.71 4.24
CA VAL A 447 8.81 -60.72 5.31
C VAL A 447 7.51 -59.99 5.06
N ARG A 448 6.65 -59.93 6.09
CA ARG A 448 5.39 -59.19 6.06
C ARG A 448 5.54 -57.84 6.75
N TRP A 449 5.15 -56.79 6.04
CA TRP A 449 5.11 -55.43 6.57
C TRP A 449 3.69 -55.07 7.04
N GLU A 450 3.58 -54.51 8.23
CA GLU A 450 2.32 -54.14 8.88
C GLU A 450 2.43 -52.77 9.55
N ALA A 451 1.44 -51.90 9.36
CA ALA A 451 1.36 -50.58 10.02
C ALA A 451 0.25 -50.57 11.09
N TRP A 452 0.44 -49.81 12.17
CA TRP A 452 -0.58 -49.69 13.21
C TRP A 452 -1.59 -48.57 12.87
N ASN A 453 -2.87 -48.94 12.73
CA ASN A 453 -3.94 -48.01 12.33
C ASN A 453 -4.77 -47.44 13.50
N GLY A 454 -4.31 -47.59 14.75
CA GLY A 454 -5.05 -47.21 15.96
C GLY A 454 -5.81 -48.36 16.63
N SER A 455 -6.15 -49.40 15.88
CA SER A 455 -6.89 -50.55 16.41
C SER A 455 -6.21 -51.89 16.18
N THR A 456 -5.59 -52.08 15.01
CA THR A 456 -4.98 -53.34 14.60
C THR A 456 -3.73 -53.09 13.74
N TRP A 457 -2.89 -54.12 13.62
CA TRP A 457 -1.78 -54.12 12.68
C TRP A 457 -2.29 -54.54 11.30
N GLU A 458 -2.29 -53.59 10.38
CA GLU A 458 -2.79 -53.75 9.02
C GLU A 458 -1.65 -53.99 8.03
N VAL A 459 -1.81 -54.95 7.12
CA VAL A 459 -0.77 -55.31 6.15
C VAL A 459 -0.63 -54.22 5.09
N VAL A 460 0.56 -53.62 4.98
CA VAL A 460 0.88 -52.67 3.90
C VAL A 460 1.44 -53.42 2.70
N LYS A 461 0.78 -53.27 1.55
CA LYS A 461 1.22 -53.94 0.32
C LYS A 461 2.29 -53.09 -0.36
N HIS A 462 3.48 -53.64 -0.50
CA HIS A 462 4.57 -53.00 -1.23
C HIS A 462 4.58 -53.40 -2.71
N ASN A 463 5.26 -52.62 -3.54
CA ASN A 463 5.46 -52.91 -4.96
C ASN A 463 6.19 -54.24 -5.19
N THR A 464 5.83 -54.96 -6.26
CA THR A 464 6.42 -56.28 -6.60
C THR A 464 7.86 -56.18 -7.07
N SER A 465 8.28 -55.03 -7.63
CA SER A 465 9.66 -54.76 -8.05
C SER A 465 10.64 -54.62 -6.88
N GLY A 466 10.17 -54.31 -5.67
CA GLY A 466 10.98 -54.12 -4.47
C GLY A 466 11.06 -55.34 -3.54
N LEU A 467 10.50 -56.49 -3.93
CA LEU A 467 10.33 -57.66 -3.05
C LEU A 467 11.64 -58.15 -2.40
N SER A 468 12.76 -58.13 -3.13
CA SER A 468 14.05 -58.53 -2.56
C SER A 468 14.55 -57.56 -1.47
N ALA A 469 14.27 -56.27 -1.61
CA ALA A 469 14.57 -55.27 -0.58
C ALA A 469 13.60 -55.36 0.60
N ALA A 470 12.30 -55.55 0.34
CA ALA A 470 11.29 -55.77 1.39
C ALA A 470 11.56 -57.02 2.23
N ASN A 471 12.18 -58.05 1.63
CA ASN A 471 12.61 -59.27 2.31
C ASN A 471 14.04 -59.20 2.84
N PHE A 472 14.75 -58.07 2.75
CA PHE A 472 16.13 -57.88 3.18
C PHE A 472 17.16 -58.84 2.52
N THR A 473 16.87 -59.39 1.34
CA THR A 473 17.80 -60.29 0.62
C THR A 473 18.78 -59.54 -0.27
N ILE A 474 18.39 -58.37 -0.77
CA ILE A 474 19.25 -57.45 -1.54
C ILE A 474 18.95 -56.02 -1.07
N GLY A 475 19.99 -55.18 -0.93
CA GLY A 475 19.79 -53.74 -0.68
C GLY A 475 19.06 -53.06 -1.84
N GLY A 476 18.32 -52.00 -1.56
CA GLY A 476 17.51 -51.30 -2.56
C GLY A 476 16.35 -50.55 -1.91
N ALA A 477 15.36 -50.19 -2.72
CA ALA A 477 14.16 -49.49 -2.25
C ALA A 477 12.90 -50.28 -2.57
N PHE A 478 11.90 -50.15 -1.70
CA PHE A 478 10.53 -50.61 -1.98
C PHE A 478 9.53 -49.60 -1.45
N THR A 479 8.35 -49.57 -2.04
CA THR A 479 7.34 -48.53 -1.80
C THR A 479 6.01 -49.17 -1.44
N PHE A 480 5.28 -48.58 -0.48
CA PHE A 480 3.93 -48.95 -0.08
C PHE A 480 3.13 -47.70 0.30
N THR A 481 1.81 -47.83 0.37
CA THR A 481 0.91 -46.76 0.85
C THR A 481 0.51 -47.03 2.29
N LEU A 482 0.55 -46.01 3.15
CA LEU A 482 0.05 -46.11 4.51
C LEU A 482 -1.48 -46.26 4.53
N PRO A 483 -2.05 -46.92 5.56
CA PRO A 483 -3.49 -46.91 5.78
C PRO A 483 -4.07 -45.49 5.90
N ASP A 484 -5.36 -45.34 5.60
CA ASP A 484 -6.09 -44.05 5.69
C ASP A 484 -6.25 -43.54 7.13
N GLN A 485 -5.87 -44.34 8.13
CA GLN A 485 -5.85 -43.97 9.54
C GLN A 485 -4.53 -44.43 10.18
N MET A 486 -3.88 -43.52 10.90
CA MET A 486 -2.64 -43.77 11.64
C MET A 486 -2.76 -43.14 13.03
N GLU A 487 -2.38 -43.87 14.08
CA GLU A 487 -2.40 -43.37 15.46
C GLU A 487 -1.12 -43.80 16.20
N PRO A 488 -0.67 -43.04 17.21
CA PRO A 488 0.48 -43.44 18.02
C PRO A 488 0.10 -44.61 18.95
N GLN A 489 1.05 -45.52 19.19
CA GLN A 489 0.89 -46.68 20.06
C GLN A 489 2.17 -46.92 20.86
N PRO A 490 2.11 -47.34 22.13
CA PRO A 490 3.29 -47.79 22.85
C PRO A 490 3.76 -49.16 22.32
N VAL A 491 4.99 -49.22 21.81
CA VAL A 491 5.73 -50.46 21.56
C VAL A 491 6.95 -50.44 22.47
N ASN A 492 7.13 -51.49 23.28
CA ASN A 492 8.20 -51.60 24.27
C ASN A 492 8.32 -50.41 25.25
N GLY A 493 7.23 -49.68 25.48
CA GLY A 493 7.18 -48.52 26.39
C GLY A 493 7.28 -47.16 25.70
N GLU A 494 7.64 -47.11 24.41
CA GLU A 494 7.79 -45.88 23.64
C GLU A 494 6.56 -45.63 22.75
N SER A 495 5.91 -44.48 22.93
CA SER A 495 4.71 -44.08 22.18
C SER A 495 5.10 -43.37 20.89
N ASN A 496 4.88 -44.00 19.75
CA ASN A 496 5.17 -43.42 18.44
C ASN A 496 4.24 -44.02 17.36
N TYR A 497 4.35 -43.58 16.11
CA TYR A 497 3.72 -44.19 14.95
C TYR A 497 4.61 -45.32 14.44
N TRP A 498 4.04 -46.52 14.28
CA TRP A 498 4.82 -47.73 14.08
C TRP A 498 4.50 -48.46 12.78
N LEU A 499 5.59 -48.94 12.18
CA LEU A 499 5.62 -49.95 11.13
C LEU A 499 6.39 -51.14 11.67
N ARG A 500 5.99 -52.36 11.33
CA ARG A 500 6.74 -53.56 11.68
C ARG A 500 6.92 -54.49 10.48
N ALA A 501 8.08 -55.10 10.38
CA ALA A 501 8.42 -56.14 9.42
C ALA A 501 8.58 -57.45 10.19
N ARG A 502 8.00 -58.55 9.69
CA ARG A 502 7.98 -59.82 10.41
C ARG A 502 8.26 -60.99 9.49
N ILE A 503 9.14 -61.90 9.90
CA ILE A 503 9.42 -63.11 9.14
C ILE A 503 8.22 -64.05 9.24
N ILE A 504 7.59 -64.39 8.12
CA ILE A 504 6.40 -65.24 8.08
C ILE A 504 6.64 -66.61 7.43
N THR A 505 7.72 -66.78 6.67
CA THR A 505 8.19 -68.09 6.18
C THR A 505 9.62 -68.00 5.67
N GLY A 506 10.33 -69.13 5.58
CA GLY A 506 11.70 -69.24 5.08
C GLY A 506 12.76 -68.76 6.07
N ASN A 507 14.01 -68.68 5.62
CA ASN A 507 15.14 -68.16 6.39
C ASN A 507 16.22 -67.58 5.44
N TYR A 508 17.27 -66.98 5.99
CA TYR A 508 18.36 -66.38 5.24
C TYR A 508 19.53 -67.36 4.97
N GLY A 509 19.24 -68.65 4.76
CA GLY A 509 20.24 -69.72 4.55
C GLY A 509 19.66 -71.04 4.01
N THR A 510 20.44 -72.12 4.11
CA THR A 510 19.97 -73.49 3.85
C THR A 510 20.19 -74.34 5.10
N GLU A 511 19.16 -75.03 5.60
CA GLU A 511 19.22 -75.86 6.81
C GLU A 511 20.37 -76.90 6.73
N GLU A 512 21.07 -77.10 7.86
CA GLU A 512 22.15 -78.09 8.02
C GLU A 512 21.66 -79.51 7.64
N ALA A 513 22.16 -80.04 6.52
CA ALA A 513 22.09 -81.47 6.26
C ALA A 513 23.32 -82.15 6.87
N THR A 514 23.12 -82.94 7.93
CA THR A 514 24.13 -83.85 8.49
C THR A 514 24.62 -84.81 7.40
N ALA A 515 25.83 -84.59 6.87
CA ALA A 515 26.43 -85.44 5.86
C ALA A 515 27.05 -86.70 6.52
N GLU A 516 26.49 -87.88 6.26
CA GLU A 516 27.23 -89.13 6.37
C GLU A 516 28.30 -89.14 5.25
N GLU A 517 29.53 -89.60 5.57
CA GLU A 517 30.70 -89.58 4.68
C GLU A 517 30.50 -90.47 3.44
N THR A 518 29.90 -89.94 2.37
CA THR A 518 29.89 -90.58 1.06
C THR A 518 31.30 -90.57 0.48
N SER A 519 31.90 -91.76 0.29
CA SER A 519 33.20 -91.94 -0.38
C SER A 519 33.15 -93.06 -1.43
N THR A 520 34.01 -92.95 -2.45
CA THR A 520 34.23 -93.92 -3.52
C THR A 520 35.72 -93.98 -3.87
N THR A 521 36.14 -94.83 -4.81
CA THR A 521 37.56 -94.93 -5.23
C THR A 521 37.74 -94.85 -6.75
N LEU A 522 38.87 -94.31 -7.20
CA LEU A 522 39.22 -94.23 -8.63
C LEU A 522 39.41 -95.61 -9.24
N GLN A 523 38.93 -95.79 -10.47
CA GLN A 523 39.02 -97.03 -11.26
C GLN A 523 39.82 -96.80 -12.55
N PRO A 524 40.36 -97.87 -13.18
CA PRO A 524 41.07 -97.77 -14.46
C PRO A 524 40.20 -97.08 -15.53
N SER A 525 40.82 -96.18 -16.29
CA SER A 525 40.15 -95.42 -17.35
C SER A 525 39.79 -96.32 -18.54
N ARG A 526 40.54 -97.41 -18.76
CA ARG A 526 40.21 -98.46 -19.73
C ARG A 526 40.33 -99.86 -19.12
N ALA A 527 39.50 -100.80 -19.58
CA ALA A 527 39.61 -102.22 -19.23
C ALA A 527 39.51 -103.06 -20.50
N ALA A 528 40.52 -103.88 -20.77
CA ALA A 528 40.53 -104.86 -21.86
C ALA A 528 41.10 -106.17 -21.35
N SER A 529 40.45 -107.29 -21.67
CA SER A 529 40.91 -108.63 -21.30
C SER A 529 40.73 -109.56 -22.48
N THR A 530 41.68 -110.46 -22.67
CA THR A 530 41.68 -111.48 -23.71
C THR A 530 42.39 -112.72 -23.19
N THR A 531 42.50 -113.77 -24.00
CA THR A 531 43.18 -115.00 -23.60
C THR A 531 44.20 -115.42 -24.64
N LEU A 532 45.28 -116.06 -24.20
CA LEU A 532 46.24 -116.67 -25.11
C LEU A 532 45.58 -117.82 -25.87
N THR A 533 45.60 -117.75 -27.20
CA THR A 533 45.09 -118.86 -28.05
C THR A 533 46.07 -120.03 -28.10
N GLN A 534 47.34 -119.78 -27.82
CA GLN A 534 48.41 -120.79 -27.81
C GLN A 534 49.24 -120.66 -26.55
N ALA A 535 49.81 -121.79 -26.09
CA ALA A 535 50.76 -121.76 -24.99
C ALA A 535 52.04 -121.05 -25.45
N VAL A 536 52.60 -120.22 -24.57
CA VAL A 536 53.79 -119.44 -24.85
C VAL A 536 54.84 -119.78 -23.80
N SER A 537 56.04 -120.12 -24.24
CA SER A 537 57.16 -120.46 -23.35
C SER A 537 58.02 -119.24 -23.02
N SER A 538 58.70 -119.30 -21.87
CA SER A 538 59.72 -118.35 -21.46
C SER A 538 60.72 -118.07 -22.59
N GLY A 539 60.99 -116.79 -22.83
CA GLY A 539 61.82 -116.28 -23.93
C GLY A 539 61.04 -115.76 -25.14
N ALA A 540 59.71 -115.93 -25.19
CA ALA A 540 58.88 -115.40 -26.27
C ALA A 540 58.55 -113.90 -26.07
N ASN A 541 58.52 -113.12 -27.15
CA ASN A 541 58.10 -111.71 -27.14
C ASN A 541 56.83 -111.47 -27.96
N THR A 542 56.11 -112.52 -28.32
CA THR A 542 54.86 -112.42 -29.08
C THR A 542 53.79 -113.28 -28.42
N LEU A 543 52.60 -112.72 -28.27
CA LEU A 543 51.43 -113.37 -27.69
C LEU A 543 50.33 -113.45 -28.74
N GLN A 544 49.88 -114.66 -29.07
CA GLN A 544 48.69 -114.85 -29.90
C GLN A 544 47.46 -114.83 -29.02
N VAL A 545 46.61 -113.81 -29.15
CA VAL A 545 45.43 -113.62 -28.31
C VAL A 545 44.13 -113.89 -29.05
N SER A 546 43.06 -114.22 -28.33
CA SER A 546 41.73 -114.47 -28.91
C SER A 546 41.15 -113.24 -29.61
N SER A 547 41.50 -112.05 -29.11
CA SER A 547 41.17 -110.75 -29.68
C SER A 547 42.17 -109.72 -29.17
N ALA A 548 42.73 -108.89 -30.05
CA ALA A 548 43.52 -107.72 -29.67
C ALA A 548 42.67 -106.44 -29.54
N SER A 549 41.35 -106.54 -29.68
CA SER A 549 40.44 -105.40 -29.50
C SER A 549 40.50 -104.90 -28.05
N GLY A 550 40.60 -103.58 -27.88
CA GLY A 550 40.73 -102.92 -26.57
C GLY A 550 42.17 -102.71 -26.09
N PHE A 551 43.15 -103.30 -26.77
CA PHE A 551 44.59 -103.06 -26.53
C PHE A 551 45.16 -102.07 -27.55
N GLN A 552 46.15 -101.29 -27.12
CA GLN A 552 46.89 -100.31 -27.91
C GLN A 552 48.41 -100.51 -27.73
N PRO A 553 49.24 -100.08 -28.70
CA PRO A 553 50.68 -99.98 -28.49
C PRO A 553 50.99 -99.11 -27.25
N ASN A 554 51.99 -99.53 -26.49
CA ASN A 554 52.40 -99.02 -25.18
C ASN A 554 51.51 -99.38 -23.98
N ASP A 555 50.41 -100.11 -24.17
CA ASP A 555 49.64 -100.61 -23.04
C ASP A 555 50.50 -101.55 -22.19
N SER A 556 50.44 -101.34 -20.87
CA SER A 556 50.91 -102.33 -19.92
C SER A 556 49.82 -103.39 -19.76
N ILE A 557 50.22 -104.64 -19.84
CA ILE A 557 49.36 -105.79 -19.72
C ILE A 557 49.89 -106.75 -18.66
N LEU A 558 48.98 -107.47 -18.03
CA LEU A 558 49.26 -108.54 -17.10
C LEU A 558 48.82 -109.86 -17.73
N ILE A 559 49.76 -110.79 -17.87
CA ILE A 559 49.57 -112.11 -18.47
C ILE A 559 49.43 -113.12 -17.34
N GLY A 560 48.39 -113.95 -17.41
CA GLY A 560 48.10 -115.00 -16.45
C GLY A 560 47.77 -114.44 -15.07
N ALA A 561 46.97 -113.38 -14.97
CA ALA A 561 46.62 -112.69 -13.72
C ALA A 561 46.13 -113.65 -12.60
N GLN A 562 45.47 -114.75 -12.98
CA GLN A 562 44.92 -115.79 -12.08
C GLN A 562 45.81 -117.04 -11.97
N THR A 563 47.03 -117.00 -12.49
CA THR A 563 48.00 -118.10 -12.42
C THR A 563 48.98 -117.90 -11.27
N SER A 564 49.70 -118.95 -10.89
CA SER A 564 50.71 -118.88 -9.83
C SER A 564 51.94 -118.01 -10.15
N GLN A 565 52.10 -117.55 -11.40
CA GLN A 565 53.18 -116.65 -11.82
C GLN A 565 52.66 -115.61 -12.84
N PRO A 566 51.91 -114.58 -12.39
CA PRO A 566 51.44 -113.52 -13.26
C PRO A 566 52.62 -112.65 -13.72
N GLU A 567 52.59 -112.22 -14.98
CA GLU A 567 53.72 -111.52 -15.58
C GLU A 567 53.30 -110.23 -16.30
N TYR A 568 54.01 -109.13 -16.01
CA TYR A 568 53.77 -107.84 -16.65
C TYR A 568 54.59 -107.72 -17.93
N ALA A 569 53.93 -107.28 -19.00
CA ALA A 569 54.58 -106.91 -20.23
C ALA A 569 53.97 -105.64 -20.80
N GLN A 570 54.71 -104.96 -21.66
CA GLN A 570 54.20 -103.82 -22.40
C GLN A 570 54.08 -104.21 -23.87
N ILE A 571 52.98 -103.80 -24.50
CA ILE A 571 52.77 -104.06 -25.92
C ILE A 571 53.60 -103.05 -26.73
N SER A 572 54.49 -103.53 -27.59
CA SER A 572 55.23 -102.67 -28.52
C SER A 572 54.46 -102.44 -29.82
N SER A 573 53.77 -103.45 -30.33
CA SER A 573 52.94 -103.35 -31.54
C SER A 573 51.87 -104.44 -31.59
N ILE A 574 50.82 -104.20 -32.38
CA ILE A 574 49.68 -105.11 -32.54
C ILE A 574 49.51 -105.41 -34.04
N SER A 575 49.49 -106.68 -34.41
CA SER A 575 49.19 -107.12 -35.79
C SER A 575 48.41 -108.43 -35.78
N SER A 576 47.24 -108.46 -36.42
CA SER A 576 46.42 -109.67 -36.62
C SER A 576 46.27 -110.53 -35.34
N ASN A 577 45.71 -109.95 -34.26
CA ASN A 577 45.55 -110.59 -32.94
C ASN A 577 46.85 -111.12 -32.30
N THR A 578 48.00 -110.68 -32.80
CA THR A 578 49.31 -110.89 -32.19
C THR A 578 49.70 -109.63 -31.44
N LEU A 579 49.91 -109.73 -30.14
CA LEU A 579 50.53 -108.68 -29.33
C LEU A 579 52.04 -108.93 -29.32
N THR A 580 52.81 -108.02 -29.92
CA THR A 580 54.26 -108.03 -29.78
C THR A 580 54.61 -107.25 -28.53
N LEU A 581 55.43 -107.82 -27.67
CA LEU A 581 55.84 -107.22 -26.42
C LEU A 581 57.15 -106.45 -26.59
N THR A 582 57.35 -105.44 -25.76
CA THR A 582 58.62 -104.70 -25.71
C THR A 582 59.75 -105.58 -25.16
N ASN A 583 59.41 -106.52 -24.26
CA ASN A 583 60.33 -107.47 -23.63
C ASN A 583 59.86 -108.92 -23.87
N THR A 584 60.77 -109.89 -23.77
CA THR A 584 60.41 -111.32 -23.74
C THR A 584 59.80 -111.69 -22.41
N ILE A 585 58.80 -112.58 -22.40
CA ILE A 585 58.28 -113.17 -21.16
C ILE A 585 59.31 -114.09 -20.51
N TYR A 586 59.29 -114.20 -19.18
CA TYR A 586 60.22 -114.95 -18.35
C TYR A 586 59.59 -116.24 -17.79
N SER A 587 58.29 -116.43 -17.98
CA SER A 587 57.51 -117.54 -17.45
C SER A 587 56.75 -118.26 -18.58
N ASP A 588 56.50 -119.56 -18.42
CA ASP A 588 55.63 -120.31 -19.33
C ASP A 588 54.16 -120.01 -19.01
N HIS A 589 53.39 -119.62 -20.03
CA HIS A 589 51.95 -119.36 -19.90
C HIS A 589 51.17 -120.32 -20.80
N ALA A 590 50.21 -121.05 -20.21
CA ALA A 590 49.40 -122.01 -20.94
C ALA A 590 48.42 -121.33 -21.92
N SER A 591 48.00 -122.06 -22.95
CA SER A 591 46.85 -121.65 -23.79
C SER A 591 45.62 -121.48 -22.88
N GLY A 592 44.92 -120.35 -23.02
CA GLY A 592 43.81 -119.93 -22.18
C GLY A 592 44.19 -118.96 -21.05
N ALA A 593 45.47 -118.71 -20.78
CA ALA A 593 45.87 -117.71 -19.78
C ALA A 593 45.36 -116.31 -20.17
N THR A 594 44.87 -115.54 -19.19
CA THR A 594 44.33 -114.20 -19.44
C THR A 594 45.44 -113.22 -19.78
N VAL A 595 45.14 -112.25 -20.62
CA VAL A 595 45.97 -111.07 -20.87
C VAL A 595 45.07 -109.88 -20.63
N GLU A 596 45.36 -109.14 -19.57
CA GLU A 596 44.52 -108.05 -19.08
C GLU A 596 45.28 -106.73 -19.14
N LEU A 597 44.62 -105.65 -19.54
CA LEU A 597 45.16 -104.30 -19.44
C LEU A 597 45.43 -103.98 -17.96
N PHE A 598 46.58 -103.39 -17.69
CA PHE A 598 47.00 -103.01 -16.36
C PHE A 598 47.35 -101.52 -16.34
N GLU A 599 46.44 -100.70 -15.79
CA GLU A 599 46.66 -99.28 -15.50
C GLU A 599 46.95 -99.10 -14.01
N GLN A 600 48.08 -98.47 -13.66
CA GLN A 600 48.44 -98.18 -12.26
C GLN A 600 47.93 -96.82 -11.78
N GLU A 601 47.71 -95.85 -12.69
CA GLU A 601 47.30 -94.49 -12.37
C GLU A 601 46.31 -93.95 -13.40
N VAL A 602 45.39 -93.10 -12.95
CA VAL A 602 44.51 -92.26 -13.78
C VAL A 602 45.27 -90.99 -14.16
N SER A 603 45.43 -90.74 -15.46
CA SER A 603 46.27 -89.64 -15.98
C SER A 603 45.72 -88.25 -15.67
N SER A 604 46.61 -87.28 -15.41
CA SER A 604 46.27 -85.85 -15.42
C SER A 604 45.71 -85.39 -16.78
N GLY A 605 44.95 -84.28 -16.79
CA GLY A 605 44.47 -83.63 -18.00
C GLY A 605 43.13 -84.15 -18.52
N ILE A 606 42.48 -85.06 -17.79
CA ILE A 606 41.13 -85.55 -18.06
C ILE A 606 40.14 -84.90 -17.09
N ASN A 607 38.89 -84.70 -17.51
CA ASN A 607 37.79 -84.27 -16.64
C ASN A 607 36.74 -85.37 -16.43
N THR A 608 36.88 -86.53 -17.04
CA THR A 608 35.98 -87.65 -16.82
C THR A 608 36.74 -88.76 -16.13
N ILE A 609 36.41 -88.99 -14.87
CA ILE A 609 37.03 -90.01 -14.04
C ILE A 609 36.06 -91.17 -13.86
N LYS A 610 36.59 -92.40 -13.84
CA LYS A 610 35.82 -93.59 -13.51
C LYS A 610 36.00 -93.93 -12.04
N VAL A 611 34.91 -94.25 -11.35
CA VAL A 611 34.91 -94.57 -9.91
C VAL A 611 34.19 -95.90 -9.66
N ASP A 612 34.39 -96.48 -8.48
CA ASP A 612 33.75 -97.75 -8.09
C ASP A 612 32.21 -97.63 -8.04
N SER A 613 31.73 -96.56 -7.42
CA SER A 613 30.31 -96.19 -7.36
C SER A 613 30.14 -94.68 -7.46
N VAL A 614 29.13 -94.24 -8.23
CA VAL A 614 28.66 -92.84 -8.28
C VAL A 614 27.44 -92.58 -7.39
N ARG A 615 26.93 -93.62 -6.70
CA ARG A 615 25.80 -93.46 -5.77
C ARG A 615 26.21 -92.61 -4.57
N GLY A 616 25.34 -91.66 -4.22
CA GLY A 616 25.57 -90.72 -3.11
C GLY A 616 26.22 -89.41 -3.53
N PHE A 617 26.58 -89.25 -4.81
CA PHE A 617 27.04 -88.00 -5.40
C PHE A 617 25.95 -87.39 -6.29
N LEU A 618 25.89 -86.06 -6.34
CA LEU A 618 25.01 -85.25 -7.18
C LEU A 618 25.84 -84.29 -8.07
N PRO A 619 25.29 -83.84 -9.21
CA PRO A 619 25.85 -82.69 -9.91
C PRO A 619 25.96 -81.48 -8.97
N SER A 620 27.05 -80.72 -9.11
CA SER A 620 27.48 -79.62 -8.25
C SER A 620 27.98 -79.98 -6.85
N ASP A 621 28.04 -81.28 -6.51
CA ASP A 621 28.74 -81.69 -5.31
C ASP A 621 30.23 -81.37 -5.42
N ARG A 622 30.79 -80.82 -4.32
CA ARG A 622 32.22 -80.66 -4.16
C ARG A 622 32.83 -81.94 -3.63
N ILE A 623 33.81 -82.47 -4.34
CA ILE A 623 34.52 -83.69 -3.98
C ILE A 623 36.01 -83.42 -3.79
N ARG A 624 36.68 -84.28 -3.02
CA ARG A 624 38.13 -84.32 -2.84
C ARG A 624 38.67 -85.65 -3.32
N ILE A 625 39.64 -85.63 -4.23
CA ILE A 625 40.47 -86.80 -4.55
C ILE A 625 41.66 -86.79 -3.60
N ASP A 626 41.76 -87.80 -2.74
CA ASP A 626 42.72 -87.89 -1.65
C ASP A 626 43.56 -89.18 -1.71
N PRO A 627 44.80 -89.11 -2.25
CA PRO A 627 45.73 -90.24 -2.24
C PRO A 627 46.43 -90.46 -0.88
N GLY A 628 46.02 -89.77 0.19
CA GLY A 628 46.65 -89.87 1.52
C GLY A 628 48.01 -89.19 1.61
N THR A 629 48.33 -88.31 0.66
CA THR A 629 49.57 -87.53 0.59
C THR A 629 49.26 -86.05 0.33
N ASN A 630 50.26 -85.15 0.32
CA ASN A 630 50.08 -83.70 0.09
C ASN A 630 49.62 -83.31 -1.33
N LYS A 631 49.06 -84.26 -2.09
CA LYS A 631 48.60 -84.13 -3.47
C LYS A 631 47.07 -84.27 -3.56
N GLN A 632 46.35 -83.66 -2.62
CA GLN A 632 44.89 -83.62 -2.63
C GLN A 632 44.38 -82.64 -3.69
N GLU A 633 43.24 -82.96 -4.29
CA GLU A 633 42.63 -82.12 -5.31
C GLU A 633 41.11 -82.01 -5.10
N ASP A 634 40.63 -80.79 -4.87
CA ASP A 634 39.21 -80.48 -4.64
C ASP A 634 38.56 -80.01 -5.94
N LEU A 635 37.49 -80.67 -6.36
CA LEU A 635 36.85 -80.51 -7.65
C LEU A 635 35.32 -80.48 -7.47
N GLU A 636 34.61 -80.03 -8.50
CA GLU A 636 33.14 -80.06 -8.52
C GLU A 636 32.65 -81.00 -9.63
N ILE A 637 31.60 -81.76 -9.36
CA ILE A 637 30.98 -82.66 -10.32
C ILE A 637 30.11 -81.84 -11.28
N ALA A 638 30.44 -81.81 -12.56
CA ALA A 638 29.60 -81.22 -13.60
C ALA A 638 28.42 -82.12 -13.97
N SER A 639 28.66 -83.43 -14.11
CA SER A 639 27.61 -84.40 -14.43
C SER A 639 28.01 -85.84 -14.05
N ILE A 640 27.03 -86.73 -13.97
CA ILE A 640 27.20 -88.12 -13.52
C ILE A 640 26.61 -89.07 -14.56
N ASN A 641 27.37 -90.09 -14.97
CA ASN A 641 26.86 -91.20 -15.76
C ASN A 641 26.76 -92.47 -14.90
N PHE A 642 25.53 -92.77 -14.47
CA PHE A 642 25.22 -93.92 -13.61
C PHE A 642 25.43 -95.28 -14.27
N ASN A 643 25.39 -95.38 -15.61
CA ASN A 643 25.56 -96.66 -16.31
C ASN A 643 27.03 -97.06 -16.43
N GLU A 644 27.93 -96.08 -16.47
CA GLU A 644 29.36 -96.30 -16.67
C GLU A 644 30.20 -96.06 -15.39
N ASN A 645 29.54 -95.67 -14.29
CA ASN A 645 30.15 -95.20 -13.03
C ASN A 645 31.24 -94.15 -13.29
N THR A 646 30.93 -93.16 -14.12
CA THR A 646 31.84 -92.04 -14.41
C THR A 646 31.30 -90.72 -13.87
N LEU A 647 32.22 -89.92 -13.32
CA LEU A 647 31.98 -88.54 -12.90
C LEU A 647 32.67 -87.62 -13.89
N THR A 648 31.92 -86.70 -14.50
CA THR A 648 32.47 -85.59 -15.28
C THR A 648 32.62 -84.39 -14.36
N LEU A 649 33.83 -83.87 -14.27
CA LEU A 649 34.25 -82.77 -13.42
C LEU A 649 34.15 -81.44 -14.18
N THR A 650 33.95 -80.35 -13.44
CA THR A 650 33.94 -78.98 -14.01
C THR A 650 35.31 -78.54 -14.53
N SER A 651 36.39 -79.15 -14.06
CA SER A 651 37.77 -78.92 -14.51
C SER A 651 38.57 -80.22 -14.66
N ASN A 652 39.64 -80.18 -15.46
CA ASN A 652 40.53 -81.33 -15.64
C ASN A 652 41.38 -81.57 -14.37
N LEU A 653 41.70 -82.84 -14.10
CA LEU A 653 42.71 -83.22 -13.11
C LEU A 653 44.05 -82.55 -13.44
N THR A 654 44.66 -81.90 -12.46
CA THR A 654 45.95 -81.20 -12.61
C THR A 654 47.15 -82.14 -12.46
N GLN A 655 46.95 -83.34 -11.90
CA GLN A 655 47.98 -84.37 -11.71
C GLN A 655 47.41 -85.79 -11.84
N SER A 656 48.27 -86.77 -12.10
CA SER A 656 47.87 -88.18 -12.14
C SER A 656 47.70 -88.73 -10.73
N HIS A 657 46.71 -89.62 -10.55
CA HIS A 657 46.38 -90.23 -9.26
C HIS A 657 46.37 -91.76 -9.37
N PRO A 658 46.91 -92.51 -8.40
CA PRO A 658 46.84 -93.98 -8.40
C PRO A 658 45.40 -94.49 -8.51
N VAL A 659 45.22 -95.63 -9.19
CA VAL A 659 43.95 -96.36 -9.13
C VAL A 659 43.70 -96.78 -7.67
N GLU A 660 42.43 -96.84 -7.26
CA GLU A 660 41.93 -97.02 -5.89
C GLU A 660 42.06 -95.80 -4.94
N THR A 661 42.56 -94.65 -5.42
CA THR A 661 42.57 -93.39 -4.64
C THR A 661 41.17 -92.98 -4.19
N SER A 662 41.01 -92.56 -2.93
CA SER A 662 39.73 -92.16 -2.36
C SER A 662 39.20 -90.87 -2.97
N VAL A 663 37.89 -90.83 -3.23
CA VAL A 663 37.13 -89.66 -3.67
C VAL A 663 36.02 -89.41 -2.65
N VAL A 664 36.05 -88.29 -1.94
CA VAL A 664 35.21 -88.01 -0.76
C VAL A 664 34.37 -86.75 -0.98
N LEU A 665 33.11 -86.76 -0.57
CA LEU A 665 32.23 -85.60 -0.60
C LEU A 665 32.60 -84.56 0.48
N LEU A 666 32.61 -83.26 0.13
CA LEU A 666 32.84 -82.15 1.07
C LEU A 666 31.51 -81.52 1.53
N PRO A 667 31.28 -81.26 2.83
CA PRO A 667 30.04 -80.64 3.31
C PRO A 667 29.94 -79.13 2.96
N ALA A 668 28.71 -78.64 2.73
CA ALA A 668 28.39 -77.23 2.53
C ALA A 668 28.09 -76.50 3.87
N SER A 669 28.28 -75.16 3.97
CA SER A 669 28.25 -74.39 5.23
C SER A 669 27.28 -73.18 5.26
N ALA A 670 26.51 -73.08 6.38
CA ALA A 670 25.96 -71.95 7.20
C ALA A 670 24.94 -70.87 6.70
N LEU A 671 24.03 -70.46 7.62
CA LEU A 671 23.06 -69.33 7.56
C LEU A 671 23.75 -67.96 7.41
N ALA A 672 23.14 -67.01 6.67
CA ALA A 672 23.68 -65.67 6.39
C ALA A 672 22.63 -64.55 6.61
N PRO A 673 22.41 -64.09 7.87
CA PRO A 673 21.40 -63.08 8.22
C PRO A 673 21.67 -61.69 7.60
N PRO A 674 20.65 -60.86 7.38
CA PRO A 674 20.83 -59.50 6.86
C PRO A 674 21.45 -58.57 7.90
N VAL A 675 22.44 -57.79 7.48
CA VAL A 675 23.03 -56.69 8.26
C VAL A 675 22.71 -55.38 7.56
N VAL A 676 21.97 -54.51 8.24
CA VAL A 676 21.56 -53.21 7.73
C VAL A 676 22.58 -52.17 8.16
N LYS A 677 23.12 -51.44 7.17
CA LYS A 677 24.05 -50.33 7.36
C LYS A 677 23.33 -49.00 7.50
N SER A 678 22.25 -48.82 6.74
CA SER A 678 21.37 -47.65 6.90
C SER A 678 19.98 -47.98 6.38
N LEU A 679 18.97 -47.50 7.10
CA LEU A 679 17.57 -47.54 6.67
C LEU A 679 17.00 -46.13 6.81
N LYS A 680 16.45 -45.61 5.72
CA LYS A 680 15.84 -44.28 5.67
C LYS A 680 14.49 -44.34 4.97
N LEU A 681 13.62 -43.40 5.30
CA LEU A 681 12.31 -43.25 4.69
C LEU A 681 12.29 -42.05 3.76
N SER A 682 11.61 -42.18 2.64
CA SER A 682 11.15 -41.06 1.82
C SER A 682 9.64 -41.18 1.69
N TYR A 683 8.91 -40.07 1.55
CA TYR A 683 7.47 -40.11 1.38
C TYR A 683 6.96 -39.01 0.47
N SER A 684 5.82 -39.28 -0.17
CA SER A 684 4.98 -38.28 -0.80
C SER A 684 3.60 -38.32 -0.12
N TYR A 685 3.14 -37.18 0.37
CA TYR A 685 1.86 -37.04 1.03
C TYR A 685 1.04 -35.95 0.35
N ASN A 686 -0.21 -36.28 0.05
CA ASN A 686 -1.22 -35.34 -0.45
C ASN A 686 -2.45 -35.47 0.45
N SER A 687 -2.88 -34.38 1.07
CA SER A 687 -4.02 -34.40 2.01
C SER A 687 -5.37 -34.58 1.33
N GLY A 688 -5.46 -34.37 0.01
CA GLY A 688 -6.73 -34.07 -0.66
C GLY A 688 -7.32 -32.72 -0.23
N ASP A 689 -8.41 -32.32 -0.89
CA ASP A 689 -9.12 -31.07 -0.57
C ASP A 689 -9.85 -31.18 0.77
N SER A 690 -9.56 -30.23 1.66
CA SER A 690 -10.15 -30.09 2.98
C SER A 690 -10.90 -28.75 3.11
N PRO A 691 -11.97 -28.70 3.93
CA PRO A 691 -12.64 -27.45 4.26
C PRO A 691 -11.74 -26.54 5.11
N LEU A 692 -12.05 -25.25 5.11
CA LEU A 692 -11.43 -24.26 5.99
C LEU A 692 -11.90 -24.42 7.43
N SER A 693 -11.00 -24.24 8.39
CA SER A 693 -11.37 -24.13 9.81
C SER A 693 -11.97 -22.77 10.15
N ALA A 694 -11.59 -21.71 9.43
CA ALA A 694 -12.21 -20.39 9.50
C ALA A 694 -11.96 -19.56 8.23
N CYS A 695 -12.89 -18.66 7.89
CA CYS A 695 -12.78 -17.70 6.80
C CYS A 695 -13.38 -16.37 7.25
N LEU A 696 -12.59 -15.31 7.33
CA LEU A 696 -13.04 -13.97 7.71
C LEU A 696 -12.73 -12.96 6.62
N THR A 697 -13.65 -12.05 6.35
CA THR A 697 -13.35 -10.84 5.57
C THR A 697 -13.13 -9.67 6.52
N TYR A 698 -12.22 -8.77 6.16
CA TYR A 698 -11.99 -7.51 6.85
C TYR A 698 -12.00 -6.40 5.82
N ASN A 699 -13.05 -5.59 5.85
CA ASN A 699 -13.25 -4.50 4.92
C ASN A 699 -13.77 -3.30 5.70
N ASP A 700 -13.19 -2.11 5.46
CA ASP A 700 -13.61 -0.87 6.08
C ASP A 700 -13.79 -1.01 7.61
N PHE A 701 -12.74 -1.51 8.27
CA PHE A 701 -12.67 -1.73 9.73
C PHE A 701 -13.63 -2.76 10.31
N THR A 702 -14.28 -3.56 9.47
CA THR A 702 -15.31 -4.53 9.91
C THR A 702 -14.91 -5.95 9.56
N TYR A 703 -14.92 -6.84 10.56
CA TYR A 703 -14.79 -8.29 10.35
C TYR A 703 -16.16 -8.94 10.10
N ILE A 704 -16.24 -9.82 9.10
CA ILE A 704 -17.39 -10.69 8.85
C ILE A 704 -16.91 -12.14 8.80
N ASP A 705 -17.58 -13.02 9.54
CA ASP A 705 -17.33 -14.46 9.48
C ASP A 705 -18.08 -15.08 8.29
N CYS A 706 -17.30 -15.57 7.33
CA CYS A 706 -17.76 -16.20 6.10
C CYS A 706 -17.46 -17.71 6.06
N THR A 707 -17.12 -18.32 7.21
CA THR A 707 -16.69 -19.73 7.29
C THR A 707 -17.75 -20.69 6.76
N THR A 708 -19.03 -20.44 7.05
CA THR A 708 -20.12 -21.30 6.57
C THR A 708 -20.31 -21.16 5.06
N GLN A 709 -20.30 -19.91 4.57
CA GLN A 709 -20.43 -19.58 3.15
C GLN A 709 -19.29 -20.20 2.34
N ALA A 710 -18.05 -20.10 2.84
CA ALA A 710 -16.86 -20.63 2.18
C ALA A 710 -16.84 -22.17 2.11
N ASN A 711 -17.50 -22.89 3.04
CA ASN A 711 -17.43 -24.36 3.15
C ASN A 711 -18.68 -25.12 2.66
N GLN A 712 -19.91 -24.64 2.87
CA GLN A 712 -21.11 -25.50 2.84
C GLN A 712 -22.17 -25.16 1.79
N ASP A 713 -22.47 -23.88 1.55
CA ASP A 713 -23.72 -23.53 0.85
C ASP A 713 -23.54 -23.08 -0.61
N GLY A 714 -22.30 -22.88 -1.07
CA GLY A 714 -22.01 -22.32 -2.41
C GLY A 714 -22.60 -20.91 -2.63
N SER A 715 -23.11 -20.28 -1.56
CA SER A 715 -23.71 -18.97 -1.60
C SER A 715 -22.61 -17.93 -1.76
N PRO A 716 -22.67 -17.08 -2.79
CA PRO A 716 -21.60 -16.12 -3.07
C PRO A 716 -21.45 -15.14 -1.90
N PHE A 717 -20.20 -14.87 -1.51
CA PHE A 717 -19.85 -13.77 -0.62
C PHE A 717 -18.75 -12.90 -1.24
N GLU A 718 -18.74 -11.62 -0.92
CA GLU A 718 -17.73 -10.68 -1.40
C GLU A 718 -16.55 -10.67 -0.43
N ALA A 719 -15.37 -11.11 -0.89
CA ALA A 719 -14.16 -11.10 -0.07
C ALA A 719 -13.66 -9.68 0.20
N PHE A 720 -13.81 -8.81 -0.79
CA PHE A 720 -13.37 -7.43 -0.77
C PHE A 720 -14.55 -6.53 -1.14
N THR A 721 -14.95 -5.68 -0.20
CA THR A 721 -16.08 -4.75 -0.38
C THR A 721 -15.59 -3.32 -0.23
N PRO A 722 -15.97 -2.40 -1.13
CA PRO A 722 -15.59 -0.99 -1.03
C PRO A 722 -16.14 -0.37 0.26
N THR A 723 -15.62 0.80 0.64
CA THR A 723 -16.26 1.60 1.69
C THR A 723 -17.73 1.92 1.34
N GLN A 724 -18.58 2.03 2.35
CA GLN A 724 -20.01 2.33 2.14
C GLN A 724 -20.28 3.78 1.76
N ASP A 725 -19.35 4.68 2.05
CA ASP A 725 -19.49 6.08 1.69
C ASP A 725 -19.30 6.27 0.19
N LEU A 726 -20.15 7.09 -0.44
CA LEU A 726 -20.06 7.37 -1.88
C LEU A 726 -19.41 8.73 -2.17
N ARG A 727 -19.10 9.49 -1.12
CA ARG A 727 -18.59 10.85 -1.20
C ARG A 727 -17.57 11.10 -0.09
N PRO A 728 -16.60 12.01 -0.32
CA PRO A 728 -15.69 12.44 0.73
C PRO A 728 -16.42 12.91 1.98
N THR A 729 -16.01 12.39 3.13
CA THR A 729 -16.77 12.52 4.38
C THR A 729 -15.83 12.67 5.59
N LEU A 730 -16.07 13.69 6.40
CA LEU A 730 -15.45 13.91 7.70
C LEU A 730 -16.33 13.30 8.80
N TYR A 731 -15.75 12.50 9.68
CA TYR A 731 -16.42 11.84 10.81
C TYR A 731 -15.96 12.43 12.14
N LEU A 732 -16.91 12.72 13.02
CA LEU A 732 -16.70 13.27 14.36
C LEU A 732 -17.34 12.34 15.40
N GLY A 733 -16.51 11.71 16.22
CA GLY A 733 -16.93 10.77 17.26
C GLY A 733 -16.88 11.40 18.64
N PHE A 734 -18.01 11.40 19.34
CA PHE A 734 -18.17 11.99 20.68
C PHE A 734 -18.40 10.92 21.74
N ASP A 735 -18.06 11.23 22.99
CA ASP A 735 -18.19 10.31 24.13
C ASP A 735 -19.60 10.22 24.72
N ALA A 736 -20.42 11.25 24.47
CA ALA A 736 -21.80 11.36 24.92
C ALA A 736 -22.68 12.08 23.87
N PRO A 737 -24.01 11.89 23.90
CA PRO A 737 -24.92 12.58 22.98
C PRO A 737 -25.21 14.02 23.45
N PHE A 738 -25.68 14.87 22.53
CA PHE A 738 -25.94 16.31 22.76
C PHE A 738 -27.29 16.65 23.43
N ALA A 739 -28.02 15.64 23.94
CA ALA A 739 -29.21 15.78 24.80
C ALA A 739 -30.30 16.79 24.34
N ASN A 740 -30.54 16.95 23.04
CA ASN A 740 -31.52 17.91 22.50
C ASN A 740 -31.26 19.37 22.90
N ARG A 741 -29.99 19.78 22.95
CA ARG A 741 -29.55 21.14 23.27
C ARG A 741 -28.90 21.84 22.08
N SER A 742 -28.95 23.16 22.07
CA SER A 742 -28.15 23.96 21.13
C SER A 742 -26.66 23.70 21.39
N THR A 743 -25.95 23.31 20.35
CA THR A 743 -24.52 22.95 20.38
C THR A 743 -23.80 23.73 19.28
N THR A 744 -22.60 24.20 19.60
CA THR A 744 -21.71 24.90 18.67
C THR A 744 -20.42 24.11 18.51
N ILE A 745 -20.00 23.91 17.26
CA ILE A 745 -18.66 23.46 16.90
C ILE A 745 -18.00 24.61 16.16
N TYR A 746 -16.90 25.13 16.68
CA TYR A 746 -16.04 26.06 15.98
C TYR A 746 -15.01 25.29 15.16
N ALA A 747 -14.95 25.56 13.86
CA ALA A 747 -13.95 25.02 12.96
C ALA A 747 -12.82 26.02 12.79
N GLN A 748 -11.62 25.69 13.29
CA GLN A 748 -10.42 26.45 12.99
C GLN A 748 -9.87 25.98 11.64
N VAL A 749 -9.80 26.88 10.67
CA VAL A 749 -9.36 26.58 9.31
C VAL A 749 -8.02 27.28 9.04
N GLU A 750 -7.06 26.52 8.51
CA GLU A 750 -5.78 27.07 8.06
C GLU A 750 -5.98 27.89 6.78
N PRO A 751 -5.47 29.13 6.70
CA PRO A 751 -5.51 29.90 5.47
C PRO A 751 -4.89 29.13 4.28
N PRO A 752 -5.43 29.31 3.06
CA PRO A 752 -4.84 28.74 1.86
C PRO A 752 -3.43 29.31 1.63
N ALA A 753 -2.53 28.52 1.04
CA ALA A 753 -1.23 29.02 0.65
C ALA A 753 -1.39 29.91 -0.59
N PRO A 754 -0.62 31.01 -0.73
CA PRO A 754 -0.68 31.88 -1.91
C PRO A 754 -0.46 31.15 -3.24
N GLU A 755 0.30 30.05 -3.24
CA GLU A 755 0.55 29.20 -4.40
C GLU A 755 -0.69 28.40 -4.83
N GLU A 756 -1.48 27.90 -3.87
CA GLU A 756 -2.71 27.15 -4.13
C GLU A 756 -3.79 28.06 -4.76
N LEU A 757 -3.88 29.31 -4.30
CA LEU A 757 -4.78 30.32 -4.84
C LEU A 757 -4.39 30.77 -6.26
N ALA A 758 -3.08 30.86 -6.54
CA ALA A 758 -2.57 31.20 -7.86
C ALA A 758 -2.76 30.08 -8.90
N THR A 759 -3.15 28.88 -8.48
CA THR A 759 -3.56 27.78 -9.37
C THR A 759 -5.02 27.36 -9.20
N SER A 760 -5.79 28.04 -8.33
CA SER A 760 -7.19 27.69 -8.08
C SER A 760 -8.06 27.83 -9.35
N PRO A 761 -8.94 26.86 -9.65
CA PRO A 761 -9.84 26.95 -10.78
C PRO A 761 -10.93 28.00 -10.56
N THR A 762 -11.53 28.48 -11.65
CA THR A 762 -12.76 29.29 -11.57
C THR A 762 -13.92 28.40 -11.11
N ILE A 763 -14.58 28.77 -10.02
CA ILE A 763 -15.69 27.99 -9.46
C ILE A 763 -16.99 28.34 -10.15
N THR A 764 -17.73 27.32 -10.60
CA THR A 764 -19.07 27.50 -11.18
C THR A 764 -20.19 27.27 -10.17
N GLN A 765 -19.96 26.42 -9.17
CA GLN A 765 -20.89 26.15 -8.06
C GLN A 765 -20.11 26.00 -6.75
N PRO A 766 -20.45 26.75 -5.69
CA PRO A 766 -19.75 26.63 -4.41
C PRO A 766 -20.00 25.26 -3.77
N ALA A 767 -19.00 24.76 -3.03
CA ALA A 767 -19.09 23.50 -2.32
C ALA A 767 -20.31 23.45 -1.37
N VAL A 768 -21.00 22.31 -1.39
CA VAL A 768 -22.16 22.03 -0.54
C VAL A 768 -21.82 20.83 0.33
N ILE A 769 -21.91 21.01 1.66
CA ILE A 769 -21.77 19.94 2.63
C ILE A 769 -23.12 19.59 3.26
N ALA A 770 -23.25 18.37 3.75
CA ALA A 770 -24.37 17.97 4.59
C ALA A 770 -23.87 17.29 5.87
N ALA A 771 -24.29 17.81 7.01
CA ALA A 771 -24.12 17.16 8.28
C ALA A 771 -25.20 16.09 8.47
N GLU A 772 -24.78 14.93 8.95
CA GLU A 772 -25.60 13.75 9.22
C GLU A 772 -25.20 13.15 10.57
N TYR A 773 -26.08 12.37 11.18
CA TYR A 773 -25.84 11.67 12.43
C TYR A 773 -26.35 10.25 12.38
N SER A 774 -25.78 9.35 13.19
CA SER A 774 -26.21 7.96 13.21
C SER A 774 -27.45 7.74 14.09
N SER A 775 -28.49 7.15 13.51
CA SER A 775 -29.74 6.80 14.19
C SER A 775 -30.02 5.30 14.09
N PRO A 776 -30.45 4.63 15.17
CA PRO A 776 -30.78 3.21 15.16
C PRO A 776 -32.17 2.92 14.57
N GLU A 777 -32.98 3.95 14.29
CA GLU A 777 -34.33 3.79 13.74
C GLU A 777 -34.32 3.26 12.29
N TYR A 778 -33.18 3.38 11.60
CA TYR A 778 -33.01 2.99 10.21
C TYR A 778 -31.97 1.85 10.07
N PRO A 779 -32.17 0.91 9.12
CA PRO A 779 -31.25 -0.21 8.90
C PRO A 779 -29.85 0.28 8.47
N SER A 780 -28.83 -0.58 8.60
CA SER A 780 -27.41 -0.21 8.48
C SER A 780 -27.03 0.61 7.24
N LEU A 781 -27.69 0.37 6.09
CA LEU A 781 -27.44 1.11 4.85
C LEU A 781 -28.05 2.53 4.81
N ASP A 782 -29.12 2.79 5.57
CA ASP A 782 -29.85 4.07 5.61
C ASP A 782 -29.79 4.75 7.01
N ARG A 783 -28.88 4.31 7.88
CA ARG A 783 -28.79 4.76 9.30
C ARG A 783 -28.40 6.23 9.49
N TRP A 784 -27.93 6.90 8.44
CA TRP A 784 -27.45 8.28 8.51
C TRP A 784 -28.58 9.25 8.21
N VAL A 785 -28.95 10.03 9.22
CA VAL A 785 -30.06 10.99 9.16
C VAL A 785 -29.49 12.40 9.08
N ARG A 786 -30.11 13.27 8.26
CA ARG A 786 -29.68 14.66 8.11
C ARG A 786 -29.77 15.41 9.44
N LEU A 787 -28.67 16.04 9.84
CA LEU A 787 -28.62 16.91 11.01
C LEU A 787 -29.17 18.30 10.65
N GLY A 788 -30.09 18.80 11.46
CA GLY A 788 -30.59 20.17 11.32
C GLY A 788 -29.56 21.19 11.79
N VAL A 789 -28.80 21.74 10.85
CA VAL A 789 -27.88 22.86 11.11
C VAL A 789 -28.68 24.17 11.08
N GLU A 790 -28.63 24.92 12.18
CA GLU A 790 -29.28 26.23 12.30
C GLU A 790 -28.50 27.33 11.58
N ALA A 791 -27.17 27.29 11.67
CA ALA A 791 -26.26 28.25 11.06
C ALA A 791 -24.91 27.59 10.80
N ASP A 792 -24.34 27.86 9.64
CA ASP A 792 -22.98 27.49 9.26
C ASP A 792 -22.25 28.75 8.78
N GLU A 793 -21.29 29.23 9.58
CA GLU A 793 -20.46 30.39 9.26
C GLU A 793 -19.16 30.00 8.53
N THR A 794 -18.90 28.69 8.36
CA THR A 794 -17.62 28.15 7.87
C THR A 794 -17.51 28.10 6.35
N ALA A 795 -18.57 28.48 5.63
CA ALA A 795 -18.69 28.32 4.18
C ALA A 795 -18.26 26.90 3.74
N ALA A 796 -18.93 25.88 4.26
CA ALA A 796 -18.60 24.47 4.01
C ALA A 796 -17.20 24.04 4.49
N MET A 797 -16.76 24.52 5.66
CA MET A 797 -15.44 24.29 6.29
C MET A 797 -14.26 24.97 5.59
N SER A 798 -14.49 25.89 4.66
CA SER A 798 -13.44 26.60 3.91
C SER A 798 -12.89 27.85 4.61
N GLN A 799 -13.58 28.34 5.63
CA GLN A 799 -13.13 29.47 6.46
C GLN A 799 -13.43 29.22 7.95
N PRO A 800 -12.70 29.88 8.86
CA PRO A 800 -12.96 29.77 10.29
C PRO A 800 -14.38 30.23 10.63
N GLY A 801 -15.10 29.47 11.46
CA GLY A 801 -16.49 29.79 11.76
C GLY A 801 -17.18 28.82 12.71
N LEU A 802 -18.38 29.21 13.16
CA LEU A 802 -19.24 28.39 13.99
C LEU A 802 -20.24 27.59 13.14
N VAL A 803 -20.38 26.31 13.46
CA VAL A 803 -21.52 25.47 13.05
C VAL A 803 -22.40 25.26 14.27
N ARG A 804 -23.68 25.66 14.17
CA ARG A 804 -24.64 25.56 15.27
C ARG A 804 -25.80 24.66 14.89
N PHE A 805 -26.17 23.75 15.78
CA PHE A 805 -27.24 22.79 15.59
C PHE A 805 -27.90 22.44 16.92
N ILE A 806 -29.08 21.80 16.86
CA ILE A 806 -29.71 21.18 18.02
C ILE A 806 -29.34 19.71 18.04
N GLY A 807 -28.83 19.22 19.15
CA GLY A 807 -28.47 17.82 19.34
C GLY A 807 -29.62 16.86 19.00
N PRO A 808 -29.41 15.78 18.23
CA PRO A 808 -30.49 14.83 17.95
C PRO A 808 -30.93 14.09 19.22
N THR A 809 -32.23 13.78 19.33
CA THR A 809 -32.77 13.01 20.47
C THR A 809 -32.49 11.50 20.38
N ASP A 810 -32.24 11.00 19.18
CA ASP A 810 -32.05 9.60 18.83
C ASP A 810 -30.60 9.26 18.43
N LEU A 811 -29.65 10.17 18.70
CA LEU A 811 -28.23 9.93 18.51
C LEU A 811 -27.76 8.81 19.46
N THR A 812 -27.31 7.69 18.90
CA THR A 812 -26.87 6.53 19.68
C THR A 812 -25.42 6.16 19.43
N LYS A 813 -24.86 5.41 20.37
CA LYS A 813 -23.49 4.90 20.31
C LYS A 813 -23.38 3.82 19.23
N GLN A 814 -22.41 3.94 18.34
CA GLN A 814 -22.17 3.02 17.22
C GLN A 814 -20.67 2.76 17.04
N SER A 815 -20.34 1.60 16.47
CA SER A 815 -18.96 1.23 16.12
C SER A 815 -18.62 1.75 14.72
N GLU A 816 -17.76 2.76 14.63
CA GLU A 816 -17.11 3.17 13.38
C GLU A 816 -15.60 3.22 13.58
N PHE A 817 -14.82 2.86 12.56
CA PHE A 817 -13.34 2.87 12.64
C PHE A 817 -12.80 2.07 13.85
N GLY A 818 -13.48 1.00 14.24
CA GLY A 818 -13.15 0.20 15.43
C GLY A 818 -13.41 0.88 16.78
N LYS A 819 -14.16 1.99 16.82
CA LYS A 819 -14.47 2.76 18.04
C LYS A 819 -15.98 2.90 18.25
N ASP A 820 -16.43 2.51 19.44
CA ASP A 820 -17.81 2.75 19.89
C ASP A 820 -17.96 4.20 20.40
N LEU A 821 -18.59 5.08 19.62
CA LEU A 821 -18.80 6.50 19.94
C LEU A 821 -20.16 7.00 19.41
N TYR A 822 -20.54 8.23 19.74
CA TYR A 822 -21.69 8.92 19.14
C TYR A 822 -21.21 9.69 17.92
N TRP A 823 -21.62 9.27 16.72
CA TRP A 823 -21.02 9.74 15.48
C TRP A 823 -21.89 10.78 14.77
N LEU A 824 -21.27 11.92 14.47
CA LEU A 824 -21.71 12.83 13.41
C LEU A 824 -20.79 12.63 12.21
N ARG A 825 -21.29 12.92 11.02
CA ARG A 825 -20.47 13.01 9.81
C ARG A 825 -20.86 14.22 8.97
N ILE A 826 -19.91 14.77 8.25
CA ILE A 826 -20.08 15.89 7.33
C ILE A 826 -19.64 15.39 5.96
N ARG A 827 -20.59 15.30 5.03
CA ARG A 827 -20.38 14.75 3.70
C ARG A 827 -20.33 15.86 2.66
N TRP A 828 -19.33 15.85 1.80
CA TRP A 828 -19.27 16.74 0.63
C TRP A 828 -20.28 16.24 -0.42
N GLN A 829 -21.37 16.97 -0.62
CA GLN A 829 -22.46 16.56 -1.51
C GLN A 829 -22.19 16.88 -2.98
N GLY A 830 -21.48 17.99 -3.25
CA GLY A 830 -21.15 18.48 -4.58
C GLY A 830 -20.65 19.93 -4.54
N GLY A 831 -20.52 20.57 -5.70
CA GLY A 831 -19.89 21.88 -5.86
C GLY A 831 -18.37 21.83 -5.61
N ASP A 832 -17.67 22.89 -5.98
CA ASP A 832 -16.21 22.94 -5.95
C ASP A 832 -15.69 23.83 -4.82
N PHE A 833 -14.56 23.44 -4.23
CA PHE A 833 -13.80 24.28 -3.32
C PHE A 833 -12.78 25.11 -4.10
N ARG A 834 -12.62 26.39 -3.75
CA ARG A 834 -11.56 27.25 -4.33
C ARG A 834 -10.19 26.66 -4.08
N VAL A 835 -9.99 26.27 -2.84
CA VAL A 835 -8.86 25.50 -2.33
C VAL A 835 -9.43 24.47 -1.37
N PRO A 836 -8.99 23.19 -1.44
CA PRO A 836 -9.43 22.17 -0.50
C PRO A 836 -9.29 22.62 0.97
N PRO A 837 -10.36 22.55 1.78
CA PRO A 837 -10.36 23.08 3.14
C PRO A 837 -9.41 22.30 4.06
N ARG A 838 -8.62 23.03 4.85
CA ARG A 838 -7.69 22.47 5.84
C ARG A 838 -8.11 22.82 7.26
N LEU A 839 -8.60 21.83 8.01
CA LEU A 839 -8.92 22.02 9.42
C LEU A 839 -7.68 21.87 10.28
N ARG A 840 -7.53 22.73 11.28
CA ARG A 840 -6.48 22.62 12.30
C ARG A 840 -7.00 21.94 13.57
N ARG A 841 -8.20 22.31 14.01
CA ARG A 841 -8.92 21.68 15.14
C ARG A 841 -10.41 22.02 15.13
N LEU A 842 -11.20 21.28 15.90
CA LEU A 842 -12.62 21.50 16.12
C LEU A 842 -12.88 21.72 17.60
N LEU A 843 -13.49 22.84 17.96
CA LEU A 843 -13.68 23.26 19.34
C LEU A 843 -15.17 23.28 19.70
N LEU A 844 -15.53 22.55 20.75
CA LEU A 844 -16.82 22.71 21.42
C LEU A 844 -16.75 23.87 22.40
N ASN A 845 -17.91 24.34 22.86
CA ASN A 845 -18.00 25.40 23.88
C ASN A 845 -17.33 26.72 23.46
N THR A 846 -17.34 27.00 22.16
CA THR A 846 -16.72 28.19 21.57
C THR A 846 -17.77 29.13 20.99
N THR A 847 -17.64 30.43 21.24
CA THR A 847 -18.47 31.49 20.63
C THR A 847 -17.62 32.71 20.28
N TRP A 848 -18.12 33.56 19.39
CA TRP A 848 -17.46 34.81 19.04
C TRP A 848 -17.56 35.84 20.15
N ALA A 849 -16.49 36.59 20.34
CA ALA A 849 -16.45 37.78 21.18
C ALA A 849 -15.86 38.97 20.41
N THR A 850 -16.42 40.14 20.65
CA THR A 850 -15.95 41.42 20.07
C THR A 850 -15.25 42.24 21.14
N GLN A 851 -14.17 42.93 20.79
CA GLN A 851 -13.49 43.88 21.67
C GLN A 851 -14.32 45.15 21.80
N ALA A 852 -15.28 45.13 22.73
CA ALA A 852 -16.15 46.26 22.99
C ALA A 852 -16.81 46.10 24.37
N THR A 853 -17.29 47.22 24.89
CA THR A 853 -18.14 47.30 26.07
C THR A 853 -19.44 47.99 25.70
N THR A 854 -20.57 47.40 26.08
CA THR A 854 -21.91 47.90 25.79
C THR A 854 -22.37 48.85 26.89
N ILE A 855 -22.86 50.02 26.50
CA ILE A 855 -23.46 51.01 27.39
C ILE A 855 -24.91 51.23 26.97
N GLU A 856 -25.83 51.08 27.93
CA GLU A 856 -27.26 51.21 27.69
C GLU A 856 -27.88 52.37 28.47
N ASN A 857 -28.89 52.99 27.88
CA ASN A 857 -29.75 54.01 28.49
C ASN A 857 -28.98 55.20 29.13
N GLU A 858 -27.88 55.62 28.51
CA GLU A 858 -27.11 56.77 28.98
C GLU A 858 -27.86 58.08 28.65
N ILE A 859 -28.15 58.88 29.67
CA ILE A 859 -28.73 60.21 29.49
C ILE A 859 -27.60 61.21 29.17
N LEU A 860 -27.63 61.77 27.96
CA LEU A 860 -26.63 62.73 27.50
C LEU A 860 -26.89 64.14 28.04
N GLY A 861 -28.16 64.52 28.20
CA GLY A 861 -28.50 65.83 28.78
C GLY A 861 -29.93 66.30 28.56
N SER A 862 -30.13 67.59 28.84
CA SER A 862 -31.39 68.32 28.70
C SER A 862 -31.28 69.32 27.56
N SER A 863 -32.14 69.23 26.55
CA SER A 863 -32.21 70.25 25.50
C SER A 863 -32.79 71.55 26.05
N ASN A 864 -32.19 72.68 25.66
CA ASN A 864 -32.66 74.03 25.95
C ASN A 864 -33.51 74.64 24.80
N GLY A 865 -33.78 73.86 23.74
CA GLY A 865 -34.57 74.27 22.58
C GLY A 865 -33.90 75.29 21.64
N ASN A 866 -32.60 75.59 21.79
CA ASN A 866 -31.88 76.47 20.89
C ASN A 866 -31.18 75.70 19.73
N PRO A 867 -30.83 76.37 18.63
CA PRO A 867 -30.04 75.78 17.53
C PRO A 867 -28.66 75.27 17.96
N ASP A 868 -28.11 74.35 17.17
CA ASP A 868 -26.69 73.92 17.22
C ASP A 868 -26.24 73.40 18.60
N GLN A 869 -27.14 72.75 19.34
CA GLN A 869 -26.83 72.17 20.64
C GLN A 869 -25.93 70.94 20.51
N THR A 870 -24.99 70.79 21.46
CA THR A 870 -24.09 69.64 21.53
C THR A 870 -24.17 68.95 22.90
N PHE A 871 -23.95 67.63 22.90
CA PHE A 871 -23.92 66.76 24.07
C PHE A 871 -22.77 65.76 23.90
N SER A 872 -22.36 65.06 24.97
CA SER A 872 -21.25 64.10 24.90
C SER A 872 -21.60 62.82 25.64
N THR A 873 -21.15 61.69 25.12
CA THR A 873 -21.17 60.41 25.85
C THR A 873 -20.08 60.39 26.93
N LEU A 874 -20.30 59.58 27.97
CA LEU A 874 -19.35 59.35 29.06
C LEU A 874 -18.16 58.50 28.61
N GLN A 875 -18.41 57.50 27.78
CA GLN A 875 -17.38 56.63 27.21
C GLN A 875 -17.22 56.92 25.72
N PHE A 876 -15.97 56.93 25.28
CA PHE A 876 -15.59 57.12 23.89
C PHE A 876 -14.22 56.43 23.68
N PRO A 877 -13.90 55.96 22.46
CA PRO A 877 -14.65 56.12 21.22
C PRO A 877 -15.99 55.37 21.20
N VAL A 878 -16.95 55.85 20.40
CA VAL A 878 -18.25 55.21 20.14
C VAL A 878 -18.13 54.40 18.85
N LEU A 879 -18.45 53.10 18.89
CA LEU A 879 -18.49 52.22 17.73
C LEU A 879 -19.79 52.43 16.93
N GLU A 880 -19.82 52.02 15.67
CA GLU A 880 -21.04 52.07 14.85
C GLU A 880 -22.19 51.24 15.43
N GLY A 881 -23.42 51.61 15.05
CA GLY A 881 -24.65 50.91 15.47
C GLY A 881 -25.27 51.46 16.75
N GLN A 882 -24.85 52.65 17.19
CA GLN A 882 -25.46 53.35 18.31
C GLN A 882 -26.88 53.83 17.98
N GLN A 883 -27.71 53.96 19.01
CA GLN A 883 -29.08 54.42 18.90
C GLN A 883 -29.34 55.58 19.85
N LEU A 884 -29.61 56.76 19.26
CA LEU A 884 -29.98 57.96 19.99
C LEU A 884 -31.49 58.16 19.96
N GLU A 885 -32.07 58.45 21.12
CA GLU A 885 -33.46 58.85 21.25
C GLU A 885 -33.60 60.21 21.93
N VAL A 886 -34.56 60.99 21.44
CA VAL A 886 -34.98 62.24 22.05
C VAL A 886 -36.43 62.11 22.49
N ARG A 887 -36.73 62.53 23.71
CA ARG A 887 -38.10 62.56 24.24
C ARG A 887 -38.81 63.79 23.67
N GLU A 888 -39.83 63.55 22.87
CA GLU A 888 -40.64 64.56 22.19
C GLU A 888 -42.12 64.48 22.66
N GLU A 889 -42.87 65.58 22.55
CA GLU A 889 -44.33 65.54 22.73
C GLU A 889 -44.99 64.91 21.49
N GLU A 890 -45.92 63.98 21.71
CA GLU A 890 -46.68 63.33 20.65
C GLU A 890 -47.74 64.31 20.06
N GLU A 891 -47.92 64.32 18.73
CA GLU A 891 -49.00 65.07 18.06
C GLU A 891 -50.38 64.39 18.23
N THR A 892 -50.78 64.14 19.48
CA THR A 892 -52.11 63.64 19.85
C THR A 892 -52.79 64.61 20.84
N ASP A 893 -54.13 64.54 20.94
CA ASP A 893 -54.92 65.39 21.86
C ASP A 893 -54.55 65.20 23.36
N LEU A 894 -53.67 64.25 23.70
CA LEU A 894 -53.32 63.84 25.06
C LEU A 894 -51.97 64.37 25.59
N GLN A 895 -51.15 65.08 24.80
CA GLN A 895 -49.84 65.62 25.22
C GLN A 895 -48.96 64.60 25.97
N GLU A 896 -48.83 63.36 25.47
CA GLU A 896 -47.93 62.36 26.05
C GLU A 896 -46.51 62.55 25.48
N GLU A 897 -45.49 62.45 26.34
CA GLU A 897 -44.08 62.48 25.94
C GLU A 897 -43.63 61.07 25.51
N VAL A 898 -43.11 60.92 24.29
CA VAL A 898 -42.65 59.65 23.72
C VAL A 898 -41.18 59.75 23.31
N TRP A 899 -40.42 58.67 23.47
CA TRP A 899 -39.05 58.58 22.96
C TRP A 899 -39.06 58.30 21.46
N VAL A 900 -38.37 59.16 20.71
CA VAL A 900 -38.30 59.07 19.25
C VAL A 900 -36.85 58.84 18.85
N VAL A 901 -36.62 57.85 17.98
CA VAL A 901 -35.30 57.56 17.41
C VAL A 901 -34.90 58.67 16.45
N TRP A 902 -33.69 59.20 16.64
CA TRP A 902 -33.06 60.13 15.71
C TRP A 902 -32.06 59.35 14.86
N GLN A 903 -31.86 59.80 13.62
CA GLN A 903 -30.98 59.17 12.65
C GLN A 903 -29.63 59.89 12.59
N GLU A 904 -28.55 59.13 12.64
CA GLU A 904 -27.22 59.67 12.42
C GLU A 904 -27.03 60.06 10.95
N VAL A 905 -26.40 61.21 10.73
CA VAL A 905 -25.90 61.65 9.43
C VAL A 905 -24.45 62.10 9.55
N SER A 906 -23.68 62.01 8.46
CA SER A 906 -22.31 62.54 8.40
C SER A 906 -22.24 64.04 8.61
N ASP A 907 -23.26 64.75 8.12
CA ASP A 907 -23.38 66.20 8.16
C ASP A 907 -24.85 66.63 7.94
N PHE A 908 -25.14 67.91 8.20
CA PHE A 908 -26.50 68.45 8.05
C PHE A 908 -26.81 69.01 6.65
N TYR A 909 -25.89 69.02 5.67
CA TYR A 909 -26.13 69.67 4.38
C TYR A 909 -27.29 69.05 3.60
N GLY A 910 -27.48 67.73 3.73
CA GLY A 910 -28.61 66.99 3.14
C GLY A 910 -29.89 67.00 3.98
N SER A 911 -29.87 67.57 5.18
CA SER A 911 -30.97 67.49 6.15
C SER A 911 -31.97 68.62 5.95
N GLY A 912 -33.25 68.29 5.90
CA GLY A 912 -34.36 69.23 5.94
C GLY A 912 -34.64 69.81 7.34
N PRO A 913 -35.44 70.88 7.45
CA PRO A 913 -35.79 71.55 8.71
C PRO A 913 -36.43 70.66 9.79
N GLU A 914 -37.19 69.64 9.37
CA GLU A 914 -37.94 68.74 10.27
C GLU A 914 -37.26 67.36 10.42
N ASP A 915 -36.12 67.16 9.75
CA ASP A 915 -35.44 65.87 9.78
C ASP A 915 -34.80 65.66 11.15
N ARG A 916 -35.11 64.52 11.78
CA ARG A 916 -34.58 64.10 13.08
C ARG A 916 -33.16 63.56 12.95
N HIS A 917 -32.28 64.42 12.50
CA HIS A 917 -30.89 64.10 12.24
C HIS A 917 -29.99 64.59 13.36
N TYR A 918 -28.97 63.80 13.69
CA TYR A 918 -27.87 64.20 14.55
C TYR A 918 -26.55 63.81 13.90
N VAL A 919 -25.47 64.50 14.27
CA VAL A 919 -24.11 64.16 13.85
C VAL A 919 -23.36 63.66 15.08
N LEU A 920 -22.68 62.52 15.00
CA LEU A 920 -21.86 61.99 16.07
C LEU A 920 -20.38 62.03 15.68
N ASN A 921 -19.56 62.58 16.56
CA ASN A 921 -18.13 62.42 16.50
C ASN A 921 -17.72 61.15 17.26
N HIS A 922 -17.54 60.05 16.54
CA HIS A 922 -17.20 58.74 17.12
C HIS A 922 -15.95 58.74 18.00
N LEU A 923 -14.96 59.59 17.76
CA LEU A 923 -13.74 59.62 18.60
C LEU A 923 -13.97 60.26 19.96
N THR A 924 -14.78 61.33 19.98
CA THR A 924 -14.96 62.18 21.18
C THR A 924 -16.28 61.93 21.89
N GLY A 925 -17.20 61.19 21.26
CA GLY A 925 -18.56 61.00 21.76
C GLY A 925 -19.46 62.23 21.63
N GLU A 926 -19.03 63.29 20.93
CA GLU A 926 -19.80 64.53 20.79
C GLU A 926 -20.96 64.35 19.79
N VAL A 927 -22.18 64.51 20.28
CA VAL A 927 -23.43 64.53 19.51
C VAL A 927 -23.83 65.98 19.25
N SER A 928 -24.05 66.33 17.99
CA SER A 928 -24.53 67.63 17.56
C SER A 928 -25.91 67.55 16.93
N PHE A 929 -26.72 68.60 17.12
CA PHE A 929 -28.06 68.74 16.56
C PHE A 929 -28.17 69.93 15.60
N GLY A 930 -29.17 69.91 14.73
CA GLY A 930 -29.40 70.93 13.71
C GLY A 930 -29.92 72.27 14.23
N ASN A 931 -30.36 73.11 13.29
CA ASN A 931 -30.77 74.50 13.54
C ASN A 931 -32.15 74.87 12.96
N ASN A 932 -32.99 73.89 12.66
CA ASN A 932 -34.29 74.03 11.95
C ASN A 932 -34.17 74.63 10.54
N GLN A 933 -32.96 74.70 9.96
CA GLN A 933 -32.76 74.89 8.52
C GLN A 933 -32.10 73.67 7.92
N GLN A 934 -31.12 73.13 8.63
CA GLN A 934 -30.35 71.94 8.30
C GLN A 934 -30.45 70.98 9.50
N GLY A 935 -31.48 70.13 9.51
CA GLY A 935 -31.83 69.27 10.63
C GLY A 935 -32.62 69.96 11.74
N ARG A 936 -33.45 69.18 12.44
CA ARG A 936 -34.35 69.66 13.49
C ARG A 936 -33.60 69.95 14.80
N ILE A 937 -34.08 70.93 15.56
CA ILE A 937 -33.63 71.22 16.92
C ILE A 937 -34.33 70.26 17.89
N PRO A 938 -33.61 69.61 18.84
CA PRO A 938 -34.25 68.77 19.85
C PRO A 938 -35.18 69.62 20.72
N PRO A 939 -36.43 69.18 21.00
CA PRO A 939 -37.38 69.98 21.78
C PRO A 939 -36.85 70.28 23.18
N LEU A 940 -37.28 71.40 23.75
CA LEU A 940 -36.98 71.76 25.14
C LEU A 940 -37.47 70.65 26.07
N GLY A 941 -36.60 70.12 26.92
CA GLY A 941 -36.97 69.06 27.86
C GLY A 941 -35.90 68.81 28.90
N SER A 942 -36.25 68.07 29.95
CA SER A 942 -35.31 67.68 31.00
C SER A 942 -34.90 66.23 30.81
N ASN A 943 -33.58 65.98 30.76
CA ASN A 943 -32.98 64.66 30.54
C ASN A 943 -33.60 63.94 29.34
N ASN A 944 -33.94 64.71 28.31
CA ASN A 944 -34.74 64.27 27.18
C ASN A 944 -33.89 63.81 26.00
N ILE A 945 -32.57 63.68 26.15
CA ILE A 945 -31.68 63.15 25.13
C ILE A 945 -30.91 62.00 25.76
N ARG A 946 -30.99 60.81 25.15
CA ARG A 946 -30.30 59.62 25.62
C ARG A 946 -29.71 58.80 24.48
N MET A 947 -28.60 58.13 24.77
CA MET A 947 -28.14 57.01 23.99
C MET A 947 -28.76 55.75 24.57
N VAL A 948 -29.71 55.14 23.86
CA VAL A 948 -30.38 53.90 24.31
C VAL A 948 -29.39 52.76 24.34
N TYR A 949 -28.50 52.73 23.36
CA TYR A 949 -27.52 51.71 23.16
C TYR A 949 -26.33 52.31 22.42
N TYR A 950 -25.12 52.08 22.90
CA TYR A 950 -23.90 52.25 22.12
C TYR A 950 -22.81 51.32 22.65
N ARG A 951 -21.83 51.03 21.81
CA ARG A 951 -20.65 50.27 22.23
C ARG A 951 -19.43 51.19 22.22
N THR A 952 -18.50 50.95 23.15
CA THR A 952 -17.22 51.65 23.22
C THR A 952 -16.07 50.67 23.19
N GLY A 953 -14.90 51.12 22.74
CA GLY A 953 -13.72 50.28 22.54
C GLY A 953 -13.16 50.43 21.12
N GLY A 954 -12.73 49.32 20.56
CA GLY A 954 -12.07 49.28 19.27
C GLY A 954 -10.59 49.68 19.31
N GLY A 955 -9.97 49.60 18.14
CA GLY A 955 -8.56 49.94 17.98
C GLY A 955 -7.63 48.74 17.91
N LYS A 956 -6.36 49.03 17.58
CA LYS A 956 -5.30 48.01 17.46
C LYS A 956 -4.98 47.31 18.79
N GLN A 957 -5.33 47.92 19.92
CA GLN A 957 -5.20 47.32 21.26
C GLN A 957 -6.04 46.04 21.43
N GLY A 958 -7.11 45.89 20.63
CA GLY A 958 -7.93 44.68 20.62
C GLY A 958 -7.28 43.47 19.97
N ASN A 959 -6.21 43.66 19.19
CA ASN A 959 -5.54 42.54 18.52
C ASN A 959 -4.60 41.82 19.49
N LYS A 960 -5.19 40.90 20.27
CA LYS A 960 -4.50 40.13 21.31
C LYS A 960 -4.02 38.77 20.78
N PRO A 961 -2.80 38.31 21.14
CA PRO A 961 -2.32 36.98 20.77
C PRO A 961 -3.22 35.85 21.31
N ALA A 962 -3.07 34.65 20.74
CA ALA A 962 -3.69 33.44 21.29
C ALA A 962 -3.32 33.25 22.78
N GLU A 963 -4.23 32.69 23.56
CA GLU A 963 -4.10 32.32 24.97
C GLU A 963 -3.88 33.49 25.95
N THR A 964 -4.27 34.71 25.57
CA THR A 964 -4.11 35.90 26.42
C THR A 964 -5.42 36.41 27.01
N ILE A 965 -6.57 36.13 26.40
CA ILE A 965 -7.89 36.53 26.88
C ILE A 965 -8.39 35.45 27.86
N THR A 966 -8.14 35.64 29.15
CA THR A 966 -8.27 34.55 30.16
C THR A 966 -9.07 34.92 31.41
N GLU A 967 -9.42 36.19 31.61
CA GLU A 967 -10.12 36.64 32.82
C GLU A 967 -11.63 36.79 32.58
N LEU A 968 -12.46 36.08 33.35
CA LEU A 968 -13.91 36.30 33.39
C LEU A 968 -14.23 37.52 34.28
N LYS A 969 -14.80 38.58 33.68
CA LYS A 969 -15.27 39.76 34.43
C LYS A 969 -16.72 39.59 34.87
N THR A 970 -17.56 39.08 33.98
CA THR A 970 -18.91 38.63 34.32
C THR A 970 -18.83 37.26 34.98
N THR A 971 -19.36 37.13 36.21
CA THR A 971 -19.44 35.83 36.89
C THR A 971 -20.48 34.95 36.19
N VAL A 972 -20.03 33.86 35.56
CA VAL A 972 -20.91 32.87 34.94
C VAL A 972 -20.92 31.60 35.80
N PRO A 973 -22.09 31.16 36.33
CA PRO A 973 -22.18 29.94 37.13
C PRO A 973 -21.69 28.71 36.36
N TYR A 974 -21.00 27.81 37.07
CA TYR A 974 -20.51 26.51 36.55
C TYR A 974 -19.46 26.58 35.44
N VAL A 975 -18.92 27.77 35.15
CA VAL A 975 -17.77 27.97 34.26
C VAL A 975 -16.49 28.05 35.10
N ASP A 976 -15.46 27.32 34.70
CA ASP A 976 -14.15 27.30 35.35
C ASP A 976 -13.22 28.37 34.79
N SER A 977 -13.13 28.43 33.46
CA SER A 977 -12.16 29.26 32.73
C SER A 977 -12.62 29.54 31.30
N VAL A 978 -11.96 30.51 30.69
CA VAL A 978 -12.13 30.93 29.29
C VAL A 978 -10.76 31.16 28.69
N THR A 979 -10.61 30.89 27.39
CA THR A 979 -9.40 31.24 26.63
C THR A 979 -9.70 31.47 25.16
N ASN A 980 -8.87 32.24 24.48
CA ASN A 980 -8.83 32.30 23.01
C ASN A 980 -7.75 31.36 22.47
N LEU A 981 -8.10 30.44 21.57
CA LEU A 981 -7.11 29.56 20.91
C LEU A 981 -6.59 30.12 19.59
N GLU A 982 -7.16 31.25 19.15
CA GLU A 982 -6.72 32.05 18.04
C GLU A 982 -6.47 33.49 18.48
N ALA A 983 -5.57 34.19 17.78
CA ALA A 983 -5.38 35.62 18.03
C ALA A 983 -6.64 36.40 17.68
N ALA A 984 -6.97 37.42 18.48
CA ALA A 984 -7.97 38.40 18.12
C ALA A 984 -7.43 39.28 16.98
N SER A 985 -8.26 39.53 15.97
CA SER A 985 -7.91 40.31 14.77
C SER A 985 -9.07 41.20 14.33
N GLY A 986 -8.88 42.09 13.35
CA GLY A 986 -9.90 43.05 12.91
C GLY A 986 -9.88 44.40 13.63
N GLY A 987 -9.10 44.54 14.71
CA GLY A 987 -9.02 45.78 15.47
C GLY A 987 -8.20 46.85 14.74
N SER A 988 -8.81 47.99 14.41
CA SER A 988 -8.13 49.11 13.77
C SER A 988 -8.47 50.43 14.46
N ASN A 989 -7.46 51.31 14.60
CA ASN A 989 -7.66 52.64 15.16
C ASN A 989 -8.49 53.49 14.19
N GLN A 990 -9.08 54.58 14.68
CA GLN A 990 -9.75 55.55 13.83
C GLN A 990 -8.83 55.97 12.68
N GLU A 991 -9.40 56.11 11.48
CA GLU A 991 -8.66 56.60 10.33
C GLU A 991 -7.97 57.94 10.64
N SER A 992 -6.70 58.07 10.24
CA SER A 992 -5.96 59.31 10.50
C SER A 992 -6.38 60.40 9.51
N LEU A 993 -6.34 61.66 9.94
CA LEU A 993 -6.58 62.81 9.05
C LEU A 993 -5.64 62.82 7.83
N GLU A 994 -4.38 62.39 8.01
CA GLU A 994 -3.42 62.31 6.90
C GLU A 994 -3.80 61.20 5.90
N TRP A 995 -4.34 60.08 6.39
CA TRP A 995 -4.90 59.02 5.53
C TRP A 995 -6.09 59.53 4.72
N VAL A 996 -7.07 60.19 5.36
CA VAL A 996 -8.24 60.74 4.63
C VAL A 996 -7.81 61.84 3.64
N LYS A 997 -6.80 62.65 3.96
CA LYS A 997 -6.20 63.61 3.01
C LYS A 997 -5.58 62.93 1.78
N GLU A 998 -4.98 61.77 1.96
CA GLU A 998 -4.41 60.97 0.87
C GLU A 998 -5.50 60.27 0.05
N GLN A 999 -6.54 59.77 0.71
CA GLN A 999 -7.66 59.06 0.09
C GLN A 999 -8.68 59.96 -0.62
N GLY A 1000 -8.95 61.17 -0.11
CA GLY A 1000 -9.95 62.08 -0.69
C GLY A 1000 -9.78 62.33 -2.21
N PRO A 1001 -8.58 62.70 -2.70
CA PRO A 1001 -8.32 62.83 -4.13
C PRO A 1001 -8.50 61.52 -4.91
N LYS A 1002 -8.17 60.37 -4.31
CA LYS A 1002 -8.33 59.05 -4.91
C LYS A 1002 -9.81 58.69 -5.05
N THR A 1003 -10.62 58.91 -4.02
CA THR A 1003 -12.07 58.69 -4.05
C THR A 1003 -12.77 59.51 -5.13
N LEU A 1004 -12.34 60.76 -5.35
CA LEU A 1004 -12.82 61.59 -6.46
C LEU A 1004 -12.38 61.09 -7.85
N ARG A 1005 -11.18 60.52 -7.94
CA ARG A 1005 -10.61 59.96 -9.18
C ARG A 1005 -11.40 58.72 -9.60
N HIS A 1006 -11.54 57.73 -8.72
CA HIS A 1006 -12.19 56.46 -9.05
C HIS A 1006 -13.73 56.51 -8.92
N ARG A 1007 -14.31 57.44 -8.15
CA ARG A 1007 -15.77 57.59 -7.93
C ARG A 1007 -16.48 56.29 -7.60
N TYR A 1008 -15.87 55.49 -6.72
CA TYR A 1008 -16.36 54.16 -6.34
C TYR A 1008 -16.49 53.17 -7.53
N LYS A 1009 -15.68 53.34 -8.58
CA LYS A 1009 -15.61 52.43 -9.74
C LYS A 1009 -14.19 51.93 -9.96
N ALA A 1010 -14.06 50.62 -10.17
CA ALA A 1010 -12.79 49.97 -10.47
C ALA A 1010 -12.56 49.97 -12.00
N VAL A 1011 -11.79 50.95 -12.50
CA VAL A 1011 -11.52 51.12 -13.95
C VAL A 1011 -10.04 50.91 -14.29
N THR A 1012 -9.13 51.43 -13.48
CA THR A 1012 -7.67 51.29 -13.62
C THR A 1012 -7.09 50.41 -12.52
N ALA A 1013 -5.86 49.90 -12.70
CA ALA A 1013 -5.14 49.12 -11.67
C ALA A 1013 -5.08 49.87 -10.32
N GLU A 1014 -4.73 51.16 -10.38
CA GLU A 1014 -4.71 52.04 -9.21
C GLU A 1014 -6.09 52.21 -8.57
N ASP A 1015 -7.18 52.24 -9.36
CA ASP A 1015 -8.55 52.30 -8.80
C ASP A 1015 -8.89 51.03 -8.03
N ILE A 1016 -8.47 49.87 -8.55
CA ILE A 1016 -8.66 48.58 -7.87
C ILE A 1016 -7.90 48.60 -6.55
N GLU A 1017 -6.61 48.92 -6.57
CA GLU A 1017 -5.76 49.00 -5.37
C GLU A 1017 -6.32 49.94 -4.31
N ASP A 1018 -6.78 51.14 -4.70
CA ASP A 1018 -7.36 52.11 -3.77
C ASP A 1018 -8.69 51.61 -3.17
N LEU A 1019 -9.53 50.92 -3.96
CA LEU A 1019 -10.82 50.40 -3.51
C LEU A 1019 -10.70 49.22 -2.54
N VAL A 1020 -9.62 48.45 -2.59
CA VAL A 1020 -9.41 47.32 -1.67
C VAL A 1020 -9.41 47.77 -0.21
N TYR A 1021 -8.78 48.91 0.11
CA TYR A 1021 -8.74 49.43 1.49
C TYR A 1021 -10.12 49.83 2.02
N GLN A 1022 -11.11 50.01 1.15
CA GLN A 1022 -12.50 50.24 1.54
C GLN A 1022 -13.29 48.94 1.75
N ALA A 1023 -12.79 47.80 1.22
CA ALA A 1023 -13.45 46.50 1.39
C ALA A 1023 -13.25 45.94 2.79
N SER A 1024 -12.06 46.10 3.38
CA SER A 1024 -11.77 45.70 4.75
C SER A 1024 -10.57 46.47 5.32
N THR A 1025 -10.62 46.81 6.61
CA THR A 1025 -9.47 47.39 7.33
C THR A 1025 -8.38 46.35 7.65
N ASP A 1026 -8.68 45.06 7.47
CA ASP A 1026 -7.70 43.97 7.58
C ASP A 1026 -6.69 43.99 6.43
N VAL A 1027 -6.87 44.80 5.39
CA VAL A 1027 -5.92 44.92 4.29
C VAL A 1027 -4.81 45.90 4.66
N ALA A 1028 -3.58 45.41 4.83
CA ALA A 1028 -2.41 46.26 5.00
C ALA A 1028 -1.86 46.80 3.67
N ARG A 1029 -1.86 45.97 2.61
CA ARG A 1029 -1.44 46.36 1.26
C ARG A 1029 -2.22 45.61 0.17
N ALA A 1030 -2.38 46.28 -0.96
CA ALA A 1030 -2.94 45.72 -2.19
C ALA A 1030 -2.03 46.05 -3.38
N TRP A 1031 -1.93 45.14 -4.35
CA TRP A 1031 -1.20 45.35 -5.60
C TRP A 1031 -1.94 44.68 -6.76
N ALA A 1032 -2.29 45.46 -7.80
CA ALA A 1032 -2.99 44.97 -8.97
C ALA A 1032 -2.01 44.75 -10.14
N ILE A 1033 -1.90 43.51 -10.59
CA ILE A 1033 -1.13 43.11 -11.75
C ILE A 1033 -2.08 43.05 -12.95
N THR A 1034 -1.92 44.02 -13.85
CA THR A 1034 -2.61 44.00 -15.15
C THR A 1034 -1.76 43.28 -16.20
N PRO A 1035 -2.36 42.58 -17.17
CA PRO A 1035 -1.61 41.93 -18.23
C PRO A 1035 -0.91 43.00 -19.06
N LYS A 1036 0.34 42.73 -19.49
CA LYS A 1036 1.05 43.61 -20.42
C LYS A 1036 0.41 43.51 -21.81
N PHE A 1037 -0.60 44.33 -22.05
CA PHE A 1037 -1.28 44.42 -23.33
C PHE A 1037 -0.48 45.28 -24.32
N ASN A 1038 0.19 44.67 -25.30
CA ASN A 1038 0.71 45.39 -26.47
C ASN A 1038 -0.14 45.05 -27.72
N PRO A 1039 -1.00 45.97 -28.19
CA PRO A 1039 -1.85 45.71 -29.34
C PRO A 1039 -1.07 45.53 -30.67
N LYS A 1040 0.23 45.83 -30.70
CA LYS A 1040 1.11 45.57 -31.85
C LYS A 1040 1.74 44.18 -31.84
N ASP A 1041 1.79 43.53 -30.68
CA ASP A 1041 2.30 42.16 -30.49
C ASP A 1041 1.17 41.12 -30.57
N LEU A 1042 -0.08 41.57 -30.77
CA LEU A 1042 -1.23 40.73 -31.13
C LEU A 1042 -0.93 39.97 -32.43
N GLN A 1043 -0.37 38.77 -32.29
CA GLN A 1043 -0.39 37.77 -33.34
C GLN A 1043 -1.75 37.09 -33.28
N TRP A 1044 -2.50 37.13 -34.38
CA TRP A 1044 -3.58 36.19 -34.59
C TRP A 1044 -2.95 34.83 -34.83
N LEU A 1045 -2.63 34.10 -33.75
CA LEU A 1045 -2.36 32.69 -33.86
C LEU A 1045 -3.62 32.06 -34.46
N PRO A 1046 -3.51 31.28 -35.55
CA PRO A 1046 -4.68 30.67 -36.14
C PRO A 1046 -5.17 29.57 -35.19
N ASN A 1047 -6.12 29.91 -34.33
CA ASN A 1047 -6.88 28.95 -33.55
C ASN A 1047 -7.97 28.39 -34.45
N TYR A 1048 -7.89 27.09 -34.73
CA TYR A 1048 -8.92 26.40 -35.49
C TYR A 1048 -9.87 25.75 -34.50
N TYR A 1049 -11.05 26.34 -34.35
CA TYR A 1049 -12.11 25.84 -33.47
C TYR A 1049 -12.90 24.75 -34.19
N LEU A 1050 -13.09 23.63 -33.51
CA LEU A 1050 -13.67 22.40 -34.02
C LEU A 1050 -14.79 21.95 -33.06
N PRO A 1051 -16.07 22.29 -33.33
CA PRO A 1051 -17.18 21.64 -32.66
C PRO A 1051 -17.34 20.22 -33.21
N LEU A 1052 -17.26 19.22 -32.34
CA LEU A 1052 -17.41 17.81 -32.72
C LEU A 1052 -18.81 17.30 -32.34
N GLU A 1053 -19.52 16.78 -33.34
CA GLU A 1053 -20.87 16.23 -33.21
C GLU A 1053 -20.88 14.69 -33.26
N GLN A 1054 -19.71 14.07 -33.43
CA GLN A 1054 -19.52 12.62 -33.34
C GLN A 1054 -18.06 12.24 -33.05
N SER A 1055 -17.83 11.01 -32.61
CA SER A 1055 -16.49 10.47 -32.36
C SER A 1055 -15.73 10.26 -33.67
N GLY A 1056 -14.42 10.47 -33.64
CA GLY A 1056 -13.52 10.13 -34.74
C GLY A 1056 -12.15 10.73 -34.52
N THR A 1057 -11.42 11.11 -35.57
CA THR A 1057 -10.01 11.49 -35.46
C THR A 1057 -9.79 12.92 -35.96
N ILE A 1058 -9.03 13.72 -35.22
CA ILE A 1058 -8.51 15.02 -35.68
C ILE A 1058 -7.14 14.78 -36.31
N THR A 1059 -6.98 15.13 -37.59
CA THR A 1059 -5.73 15.01 -38.33
C THR A 1059 -5.23 16.39 -38.75
N VAL A 1060 -4.04 16.79 -38.30
CA VAL A 1060 -3.38 18.05 -38.66
C VAL A 1060 -2.20 17.75 -39.59
N SER A 1061 -2.25 18.29 -40.80
CA SER A 1061 -1.22 18.14 -41.83
C SER A 1061 -0.60 19.48 -42.21
N LEU A 1062 0.72 19.59 -42.09
CA LEU A 1062 1.49 20.78 -42.42
C LEU A 1062 2.13 20.67 -43.81
N TRP A 1063 1.97 21.70 -44.63
CA TRP A 1063 2.62 21.77 -45.93
C TRP A 1063 3.08 23.20 -46.26
N SER A 1064 3.97 23.29 -47.24
CA SER A 1064 4.60 24.54 -47.65
C SER A 1064 4.57 24.66 -49.17
N GLN A 1065 4.07 25.79 -49.69
CA GLN A 1065 4.23 26.16 -51.11
C GLN A 1065 5.59 26.83 -51.34
N GLY A 1066 6.28 26.50 -52.44
CA GLY A 1066 7.56 27.12 -52.85
C GLY A 1066 7.49 28.66 -52.88
N ASN A 1067 8.58 29.44 -52.81
CA ASN A 1067 9.95 29.19 -53.24
C ASN A 1067 11.01 29.75 -52.27
N ASP A 1068 10.65 30.04 -51.01
CA ASP A 1068 11.60 30.30 -49.92
C ASP A 1068 10.98 29.88 -48.56
N PRO A 1069 10.62 28.60 -48.34
CA PRO A 1069 10.47 28.11 -46.98
C PRO A 1069 11.82 28.23 -46.27
N PRO A 1070 11.88 28.65 -44.99
CA PRO A 1070 13.11 28.56 -44.22
C PRO A 1070 13.60 27.12 -44.29
N THR A 1071 14.87 26.91 -44.65
CA THR A 1071 15.48 25.58 -44.72
C THR A 1071 15.54 24.88 -43.36
N THR A 1072 15.09 25.55 -42.29
CA THR A 1072 15.05 25.07 -40.90
C THR A 1072 13.95 25.85 -40.19
N TYR A 1073 12.95 25.17 -39.63
CA TYR A 1073 11.92 25.76 -38.76
C TYR A 1073 11.66 24.84 -37.57
N GLN A 1074 11.10 25.40 -36.49
CA GLN A 1074 10.52 24.65 -35.38
C GLN A 1074 9.12 25.18 -35.11
N LEU A 1075 8.10 24.37 -35.36
CA LEU A 1075 6.70 24.73 -35.19
C LEU A 1075 6.02 23.73 -34.24
N GLN A 1076 5.51 24.22 -33.12
CA GLN A 1076 4.74 23.43 -32.17
C GLN A 1076 3.27 23.49 -32.53
N VAL A 1077 2.60 22.34 -32.59
CA VAL A 1077 1.15 22.20 -32.77
C VAL A 1077 0.59 21.58 -31.51
N LYS A 1078 -0.45 22.20 -30.94
CA LYS A 1078 -1.15 21.73 -29.73
C LYS A 1078 -2.62 21.52 -30.04
N ILE A 1079 -3.18 20.41 -29.57
CA ILE A 1079 -4.60 20.09 -29.61
C ILE A 1079 -5.14 20.20 -28.19
N ASN A 1080 -5.98 21.20 -27.95
CA ASN A 1080 -6.64 21.41 -26.67
C ASN A 1080 -8.10 20.98 -26.79
N GLY A 1081 -8.58 20.29 -25.76
CA GLY A 1081 -9.98 19.88 -25.66
C GLY A 1081 -10.74 20.76 -24.67
N PRO A 1082 -12.06 20.56 -24.56
CA PRO A 1082 -12.93 21.44 -23.82
C PRO A 1082 -12.55 21.52 -22.33
N GLY A 1083 -12.27 22.73 -21.83
CA GLY A 1083 -12.05 23.00 -20.40
C GLY A 1083 -10.71 22.51 -19.84
N GLN A 1084 -9.72 22.21 -20.67
CA GLN A 1084 -8.38 21.81 -20.21
C GLN A 1084 -7.34 22.93 -20.37
N THR A 1085 -6.49 23.08 -19.36
CA THR A 1085 -5.32 23.97 -19.37
C THR A 1085 -4.06 23.30 -19.91
N ILE A 1086 -4.05 21.97 -20.01
CA ILE A 1086 -2.96 21.17 -20.59
C ILE A 1086 -3.44 20.63 -21.95
N ALA A 1087 -2.60 20.73 -22.98
CA ALA A 1087 -2.92 20.19 -24.29
C ALA A 1087 -3.06 18.66 -24.23
N TYR A 1088 -4.10 18.12 -24.87
CA TYR A 1088 -4.29 16.67 -24.99
C TYR A 1088 -3.18 16.03 -25.83
N GLU A 1089 -2.79 16.71 -26.91
CA GLU A 1089 -1.74 16.24 -27.81
C GLU A 1089 -0.86 17.43 -28.22
N GLU A 1090 0.45 17.22 -28.24
CA GLU A 1090 1.42 18.25 -28.57
C GLU A 1090 2.58 17.68 -29.38
N LYS A 1091 2.87 18.28 -30.54
CA LYS A 1091 3.99 17.86 -31.40
C LYS A 1091 4.77 19.05 -31.94
N ILE A 1092 6.09 18.97 -31.84
CA ILE A 1092 7.01 19.94 -32.43
C ILE A 1092 7.50 19.40 -33.77
N PHE A 1093 7.16 20.09 -34.85
CA PHE A 1093 7.63 19.83 -36.19
C PHE A 1093 8.91 20.63 -36.47
N THR A 1094 9.99 19.92 -36.81
CA THR A 1094 11.26 20.53 -37.20
C THR A 1094 11.61 20.20 -38.65
N SER A 1095 12.03 21.18 -39.44
CA SER A 1095 12.33 20.98 -40.88
C SER A 1095 13.80 20.72 -41.17
N ASP A 1096 14.20 19.46 -41.11
CA ASP A 1096 15.55 19.03 -41.51
C ASP A 1096 15.53 17.75 -42.39
N GLN A 1097 14.50 16.89 -42.31
CA GLN A 1097 14.27 15.74 -43.22
C GLN A 1097 12.78 15.34 -43.32
N ALA A 1098 12.43 14.71 -44.44
CA ALA A 1098 11.10 14.20 -44.75
C ALA A 1098 10.77 12.95 -43.90
N GLY A 1099 9.90 13.10 -42.91
CA GLY A 1099 9.44 11.95 -42.13
C GLY A 1099 7.99 12.09 -41.69
N ASP A 1100 7.65 13.18 -41.01
CA ASP A 1100 6.35 13.23 -40.33
C ASP A 1100 5.84 14.66 -40.22
N ARG A 1101 4.93 15.05 -41.12
CA ARG A 1101 4.27 16.38 -41.15
C ARG A 1101 2.78 16.29 -40.78
N GLU A 1102 2.40 15.15 -40.22
CA GLU A 1102 1.04 14.81 -39.87
C GLU A 1102 0.99 14.45 -38.38
N LEU A 1103 -0.06 14.92 -37.71
CA LEU A 1103 -0.43 14.58 -36.35
C LEU A 1103 -1.88 14.09 -36.41
N SER A 1104 -2.18 12.94 -35.83
CA SER A 1104 -3.53 12.38 -35.86
C SER A 1104 -3.91 11.89 -34.47
N TYR A 1105 -5.05 12.35 -33.95
CA TYR A 1105 -5.49 12.12 -32.58
C TYR A 1105 -6.95 11.60 -32.55
N PRO A 1106 -7.21 10.42 -31.96
CA PRO A 1106 -8.57 9.90 -31.82
C PRO A 1106 -9.31 10.58 -30.66
N VAL A 1107 -10.57 10.92 -30.90
CA VAL A 1107 -11.46 11.62 -29.97
C VAL A 1107 -12.64 10.69 -29.63
N THR A 1108 -12.74 10.26 -28.36
CA THR A 1108 -13.76 9.29 -27.88
C THR A 1108 -14.86 9.96 -27.02
N PRO A 1109 -16.10 9.42 -26.96
CA PRO A 1109 -17.22 10.10 -26.28
C PRO A 1109 -17.01 10.43 -24.78
N SER A 1110 -16.08 9.77 -24.09
CA SER A 1110 -15.69 10.11 -22.72
C SER A 1110 -14.79 11.35 -22.62
N GLN A 1111 -14.13 11.72 -23.72
CA GLN A 1111 -13.18 12.83 -23.82
C GLN A 1111 -13.79 14.11 -24.39
N PHE A 1112 -15.00 14.05 -24.97
CA PHE A 1112 -15.71 15.23 -25.47
C PHE A 1112 -17.22 15.10 -25.23
N SER A 1113 -17.86 16.18 -24.77
CA SER A 1113 -19.31 16.29 -24.81
C SER A 1113 -19.73 16.78 -26.20
N LEU A 1114 -20.80 16.23 -26.78
CA LEU A 1114 -21.28 16.66 -28.09
C LEU A 1114 -21.54 18.17 -28.13
N GLY A 1115 -21.01 18.85 -29.16
CA GLY A 1115 -21.11 20.30 -29.33
C GLY A 1115 -20.16 21.15 -28.48
N THR A 1116 -19.20 20.54 -27.76
CA THR A 1116 -18.15 21.27 -27.06
C THR A 1116 -16.93 21.55 -27.96
N GLU A 1117 -16.30 22.71 -27.76
CA GLU A 1117 -15.28 23.24 -28.67
C GLU A 1117 -13.89 22.65 -28.40
N TRP A 1118 -13.30 22.02 -29.42
CA TRP A 1118 -11.87 21.71 -29.47
C TRP A 1118 -11.15 22.83 -30.21
N TYR A 1119 -9.86 23.04 -29.94
CA TYR A 1119 -9.07 23.96 -30.74
C TYR A 1119 -7.63 23.52 -30.96
N VAL A 1120 -7.14 23.76 -32.17
CA VAL A 1120 -5.75 23.51 -32.56
C VAL A 1120 -4.99 24.84 -32.59
N THR A 1121 -3.88 24.91 -31.88
CA THR A 1121 -2.98 26.07 -31.80
C THR A 1121 -1.62 25.75 -32.43
N MET A 1122 -0.98 26.76 -33.03
CA MET A 1122 0.35 26.65 -33.62
C MET A 1122 1.27 27.76 -33.11
N VAL A 1123 2.48 27.39 -32.65
CA VAL A 1123 3.47 28.31 -32.08
C VAL A 1123 4.81 28.13 -32.78
N ASN A 1124 5.41 29.23 -33.26
CA ASN A 1124 6.76 29.19 -33.82
C ASN A 1124 7.80 29.25 -32.70
N LEU A 1125 8.60 28.20 -32.59
CA LEU A 1125 9.68 28.08 -31.61
C LEU A 1125 11.04 28.48 -32.18
N GLY A 1126 11.14 28.70 -33.50
CA GLY A 1126 12.38 28.99 -34.19
C GLY A 1126 12.70 30.48 -34.34
N ASP A 1127 13.95 30.78 -34.69
CA ASP A 1127 14.49 32.14 -34.84
C ASP A 1127 14.22 32.77 -36.23
N VAL A 1128 13.40 32.12 -37.06
CA VAL A 1128 13.02 32.58 -38.41
C VAL A 1128 11.51 32.65 -38.56
N ASN A 1129 11.00 33.52 -39.45
CA ASN A 1129 9.58 33.52 -39.83
C ASN A 1129 9.20 32.17 -40.44
N VAL A 1130 8.07 31.59 -40.04
CA VAL A 1130 7.53 30.36 -40.62
C VAL A 1130 6.19 30.66 -41.26
N SER A 1131 6.09 30.51 -42.57
CA SER A 1131 4.82 30.65 -43.30
C SER A 1131 4.51 29.38 -44.07
N GLY A 1132 3.23 29.03 -44.14
CA GLY A 1132 2.78 27.81 -44.80
C GLY A 1132 1.26 27.68 -44.77
N ASP A 1133 0.79 26.50 -45.13
CA ASP A 1133 -0.60 26.14 -45.11
C ASP A 1133 -0.77 24.91 -44.20
N VAL A 1134 -1.86 24.88 -43.44
CA VAL A 1134 -2.26 23.76 -42.60
C VAL A 1134 -3.63 23.26 -43.03
N THR A 1135 -3.80 21.95 -43.05
CA THR A 1135 -5.09 21.29 -43.23
C THR A 1135 -5.41 20.49 -41.98
N ILE A 1136 -6.60 20.69 -41.43
CA ILE A 1136 -7.12 19.99 -40.26
C ILE A 1136 -8.37 19.24 -40.70
N GLU A 1137 -8.31 17.92 -40.68
CA GLU A 1137 -9.46 17.05 -40.92
C GLU A 1137 -10.02 16.60 -39.58
N TYR A 1138 -11.36 16.58 -39.46
CA TYR A 1138 -12.08 16.14 -38.27
C TYR A 1138 -13.37 15.42 -38.71
N PRO A 1139 -14.06 14.68 -37.82
CA PRO A 1139 -15.16 13.81 -38.22
C PRO A 1139 -16.29 14.50 -39.01
N ASP A 1140 -16.53 15.78 -38.75
CA ASP A 1140 -17.64 16.56 -39.33
C ASP A 1140 -17.20 17.52 -40.44
N GLY A 1141 -15.92 17.52 -40.84
CA GLY A 1141 -15.43 18.37 -41.93
C GLY A 1141 -13.90 18.53 -41.99
N SER A 1142 -13.45 19.52 -42.76
CA SER A 1142 -12.03 19.88 -42.84
C SER A 1142 -11.88 21.39 -42.85
N LEU A 1143 -10.91 21.92 -42.11
CA LEU A 1143 -10.48 23.31 -42.16
C LEU A 1143 -9.11 23.41 -42.82
N THR A 1144 -8.95 24.31 -43.77
CA THR A 1144 -7.65 24.66 -44.34
C THR A 1144 -7.40 26.12 -44.08
N GLY A 1145 -6.21 26.47 -43.62
CA GLY A 1145 -5.83 27.86 -43.47
C GLY A 1145 -4.34 28.09 -43.67
N ASN A 1146 -4.04 29.33 -44.00
CA ASN A 1146 -2.69 29.80 -44.29
C ASN A 1146 -2.19 30.48 -43.01
N PHE A 1147 -0.94 30.23 -42.63
CA PHE A 1147 -0.34 30.87 -41.47
C PHE A 1147 0.97 31.58 -41.83
N ASN A 1148 1.28 32.61 -41.05
CA ASN A 1148 2.55 33.32 -41.10
C ASN A 1148 2.94 33.71 -39.68
N LEU A 1149 3.90 32.99 -39.11
CA LEU A 1149 4.31 33.08 -37.72
C LEU A 1149 5.72 33.69 -37.62
N PRO A 1150 5.91 34.85 -36.97
CA PRO A 1150 7.21 35.47 -36.78
C PRO A 1150 8.17 34.62 -35.92
N PRO A 1151 9.50 34.87 -35.95
CA PRO A 1151 10.45 34.19 -35.09
C PRO A 1151 10.16 34.42 -33.61
N LYS A 1152 10.58 33.47 -32.77
CA LYS A 1152 10.58 33.61 -31.32
C LYS A 1152 11.36 34.87 -30.93
N THR A 1153 10.73 35.81 -30.23
CA THR A 1153 11.38 37.06 -29.82
C THR A 1153 12.35 36.80 -28.67
N THR A 1154 13.59 37.27 -28.78
CA THR A 1154 14.68 37.12 -27.78
C THR A 1154 14.55 38.09 -26.59
N SER A 1155 13.35 38.19 -26.01
CA SER A 1155 13.17 38.87 -24.73
C SER A 1155 13.48 37.89 -23.60
N ASP A 1156 14.51 38.18 -22.79
CA ASP A 1156 15.06 37.42 -21.65
C ASP A 1156 14.08 37.16 -20.47
N HIS A 1157 12.83 36.79 -20.74
CA HIS A 1157 11.84 36.38 -19.75
C HIS A 1157 11.29 35.01 -20.12
N ALA A 1158 12.04 33.97 -19.74
CA ALA A 1158 11.74 32.58 -20.06
C ALA A 1158 10.59 31.94 -19.25
N ASP A 1159 9.74 32.71 -18.56
CA ASP A 1159 8.52 32.21 -17.89
C ASP A 1159 7.25 33.03 -18.17
N ASN A 1160 7.33 34.08 -18.99
CA ASN A 1160 6.14 34.84 -19.39
C ASN A 1160 6.11 34.95 -20.91
N SER A 1161 5.49 33.95 -21.52
CA SER A 1161 5.01 34.03 -22.90
C SER A 1161 4.28 35.37 -23.12
N PRO A 1162 4.68 36.22 -24.08
CA PRO A 1162 3.87 37.37 -24.47
C PRO A 1162 2.69 36.97 -25.38
N TYR A 1163 2.45 35.67 -25.56
CA TYR A 1163 1.28 35.14 -26.22
C TYR A 1163 0.16 35.07 -25.18
N LEU A 1164 -0.60 36.16 -25.03
CA LEU A 1164 -1.89 36.15 -24.34
C LEU A 1164 -2.77 35.11 -25.05
N ASP A 1165 -3.20 34.08 -24.33
CA ASP A 1165 -4.33 33.30 -24.80
C ASP A 1165 -5.55 34.24 -24.87
N ARG A 1166 -6.54 33.93 -25.69
CA ARG A 1166 -7.74 34.76 -25.79
C ARG A 1166 -8.45 34.89 -24.43
N ASP A 1167 -8.17 33.95 -23.54
CA ASP A 1167 -8.68 33.83 -22.17
C ASP A 1167 -8.01 34.79 -21.16
N ASP A 1168 -6.83 35.35 -21.46
CA ASP A 1168 -6.11 36.27 -20.56
C ASP A 1168 -6.51 37.75 -20.77
N VAL A 1169 -7.35 38.04 -21.76
CA VAL A 1169 -7.75 39.40 -22.11
C VAL A 1169 -8.78 39.91 -21.10
N GLY A 1170 -8.33 40.75 -20.17
CA GLY A 1170 -9.18 41.34 -19.12
C GLY A 1170 -8.95 40.75 -17.74
N GLN A 1171 -8.01 39.80 -17.60
CA GLN A 1171 -7.60 39.27 -16.30
C GLN A 1171 -6.77 40.29 -15.51
N VAL A 1172 -7.15 40.55 -14.26
CA VAL A 1172 -6.35 41.32 -13.31
C VAL A 1172 -6.11 40.45 -12.09
N GLU A 1173 -4.84 40.23 -11.76
CA GLU A 1173 -4.47 39.54 -10.53
C GLU A 1173 -4.27 40.58 -9.42
N LEU A 1174 -4.96 40.41 -8.31
CA LEU A 1174 -4.96 41.31 -7.17
C LEU A 1174 -4.33 40.61 -5.96
N ILE A 1175 -3.14 41.06 -5.57
CA ILE A 1175 -2.40 40.53 -4.43
C ILE A 1175 -2.78 41.32 -3.17
N ILE A 1176 -3.23 40.60 -2.14
CA ILE A 1176 -3.66 41.12 -0.84
C ILE A 1176 -2.68 40.69 0.25
N LEU A 1177 -2.24 41.65 1.05
CA LEU A 1177 -1.45 41.40 2.26
C LEU A 1177 -2.25 41.89 3.48
N PRO A 1178 -2.62 41.00 4.42
CA PRO A 1178 -3.40 41.40 5.58
C PRO A 1178 -2.55 42.10 6.66
N ASP A 1179 -3.18 42.98 7.45
CA ASP A 1179 -2.57 43.64 8.62
C ASP A 1179 -2.44 42.62 9.76
N SER A 1180 -1.21 42.18 9.99
CA SER A 1180 -0.90 41.13 10.96
C SER A 1180 0.51 41.31 11.52
N SER A 1181 0.69 40.90 12.78
CA SER A 1181 2.01 40.82 13.42
C SER A 1181 2.84 39.62 12.96
N ALA A 1182 2.26 38.70 12.17
CA ALA A 1182 2.97 37.56 11.62
C ALA A 1182 4.05 38.00 10.61
N ARG A 1183 5.18 37.28 10.59
CA ARG A 1183 6.31 37.61 9.69
C ARG A 1183 5.95 37.50 8.20
N GLN A 1184 5.07 36.55 7.86
CA GLN A 1184 4.53 36.30 6.52
C GLN A 1184 3.04 36.05 6.67
N PRO A 1185 2.21 37.10 6.61
CA PRO A 1185 0.80 36.96 6.90
C PRO A 1185 0.05 36.49 5.65
N ASN A 1186 -0.69 35.39 5.78
CA ASN A 1186 -1.52 34.86 4.71
C ASN A 1186 -2.98 35.32 4.89
N PRO A 1187 -3.62 35.87 3.85
CA PRO A 1187 -5.03 36.25 3.94
C PRO A 1187 -5.93 35.01 4.06
N SER A 1188 -6.98 35.12 4.87
CA SER A 1188 -8.03 34.10 4.92
C SER A 1188 -8.84 34.09 3.63
N LEU A 1189 -9.44 32.95 3.28
CA LEU A 1189 -10.31 32.86 2.10
C LEU A 1189 -11.47 33.85 2.17
N GLY A 1190 -12.09 34.01 3.36
CA GLY A 1190 -13.15 34.98 3.58
C GLY A 1190 -12.73 36.45 3.34
N LEU A 1191 -11.49 36.83 3.68
CA LEU A 1191 -10.98 38.17 3.36
C LEU A 1191 -10.82 38.35 1.84
N LEU A 1192 -10.31 37.34 1.15
CA LEU A 1192 -10.14 37.37 -0.31
C LEU A 1192 -11.49 37.46 -1.01
N ASP A 1193 -12.46 36.63 -0.62
CA ASP A 1193 -13.81 36.61 -1.19
C ASP A 1193 -14.54 37.94 -0.94
N LEU A 1194 -14.39 38.52 0.26
CA LEU A 1194 -14.95 39.84 0.59
C LEU A 1194 -14.37 40.94 -0.33
N VAL A 1195 -13.04 40.94 -0.52
CA VAL A 1195 -12.38 41.90 -1.42
C VAL A 1195 -12.84 41.69 -2.85
N GLU A 1196 -12.87 40.43 -3.32
CA GLU A 1196 -13.29 40.06 -4.66
C GLU A 1196 -14.72 40.53 -4.96
N GLU A 1197 -15.68 40.20 -4.08
CA GLU A 1197 -17.07 40.62 -4.20
C GLU A 1197 -17.20 42.16 -4.19
N TYR A 1198 -16.46 42.83 -3.30
CA TYR A 1198 -16.48 44.29 -3.20
C TYR A 1198 -15.99 44.98 -4.47
N ILE A 1199 -14.92 44.47 -5.09
CA ILE A 1199 -14.36 45.02 -6.34
C ILE A 1199 -15.25 44.66 -7.53
N LEU A 1200 -15.73 43.41 -7.64
CA LEU A 1200 -16.59 42.97 -8.73
C LEU A 1200 -17.91 43.74 -8.79
N ALA A 1201 -18.48 44.11 -7.63
CA ALA A 1201 -19.67 44.97 -7.57
C ALA A 1201 -19.44 46.39 -8.13
N ARG A 1202 -18.17 46.79 -8.32
CA ARG A 1202 -17.73 48.15 -8.71
C ARG A 1202 -16.99 48.20 -10.04
N CYS A 1203 -16.73 47.07 -10.71
CA CYS A 1203 -16.09 47.00 -12.02
C CYS A 1203 -17.10 46.74 -13.15
N ALA A 1204 -16.62 46.72 -14.40
CA ALA A 1204 -17.42 46.27 -15.55
C ALA A 1204 -17.44 44.73 -15.63
N PRO A 1205 -18.50 44.10 -16.19
CA PRO A 1205 -18.61 42.64 -16.31
C PRO A 1205 -17.55 41.96 -17.20
N THR A 1206 -16.72 42.76 -17.87
CA THR A 1206 -15.64 42.30 -18.75
C THR A 1206 -14.30 42.16 -18.04
N LEU A 1207 -14.24 42.52 -16.74
CA LEU A 1207 -13.06 42.30 -15.90
C LEU A 1207 -13.14 40.89 -15.34
N ASP A 1208 -12.09 40.11 -15.55
CA ASP A 1208 -11.87 38.85 -14.84
C ASP A 1208 -10.89 39.13 -13.69
N LEU A 1209 -11.34 39.07 -12.45
CA LEU A 1209 -10.55 39.46 -11.29
C LEU A 1209 -10.12 38.21 -10.52
N ARG A 1210 -8.83 38.04 -10.29
CA ARG A 1210 -8.29 36.97 -9.46
C ARG A 1210 -7.64 37.53 -8.21
N VAL A 1211 -8.22 37.29 -7.05
CA VAL A 1211 -7.67 37.77 -5.76
C VAL A 1211 -6.82 36.68 -5.11
N THR A 1212 -5.60 37.03 -4.67
CA THR A 1212 -4.63 36.10 -4.06
C THR A 1212 -3.80 36.76 -2.94
N GLY A 1213 -2.97 35.97 -2.25
CA GLY A 1213 -2.00 36.44 -1.25
C GLY A 1213 -0.59 36.63 -1.82
N PHE A 1214 0.32 37.21 -1.03
CA PHE A 1214 1.72 37.43 -1.45
C PHE A 1214 2.54 36.12 -1.46
N GLN A 1215 3.10 35.73 -2.61
CA GLN A 1215 4.05 34.62 -2.72
C GLN A 1215 5.47 35.09 -2.34
N GLY A 1216 6.07 34.47 -1.33
CA GLY A 1216 7.38 34.84 -0.78
C GLY A 1216 8.59 34.60 -1.70
N TYR A 1217 8.37 34.12 -2.92
CA TYR A 1217 9.39 33.91 -3.94
C TYR A 1217 8.96 34.65 -5.20
N VAL A 1218 9.90 35.34 -5.85
CA VAL A 1218 9.74 36.16 -7.07
C VAL A 1218 9.34 37.61 -6.81
N PHE A 1219 10.34 38.45 -6.51
CA PHE A 1219 10.56 39.76 -7.15
C PHE A 1219 12.04 40.12 -7.12
#